data_AF-D5EQI0-F1
#
_entry.id   AF-D5EQI0-F1
#
_cell.length_a   1.000
_cell.length_b   1.000
_cell.length_c   1.000
_cell.angle_alpha   90.00
_cell.angle_beta   90.00
_cell.angle_gamma   90.00
#
_symmetry.space_group_name_H-M   'P 1'
#
loop_
_entity.id
_entity.type
_entity.pdbx_description
1 polymer ?
#
loop_
_entity_poly.entity_id
_entity_poly.type
_entity_poly.pdbx_seq_one_letter_code
_entity_poly.pdbx_strand_id
1 'polypeptide(L)'
;MRISEFLMRASATMALVAAGFYHLSAQSLDDLMFTVGTTANIPGHGSYGYVVLQSQETEAVIGRPYAIYEKQAPFSGSATFQLRAVVQLQQNPETIRSILNASRLIDGEFDELEGRVNAYYEDLDISMIGGSGGEPDLAEKISLAVRSAKAQPELFERLYLLGRLHPGMNCVLGLAYFGPIPNGDLTWELRGWNPSSGTPEEVVGRVLLNAGDVEAGLNYLPLPAPGKPVDVPFPVSDTVYENDPRGHLNVRLRWWTPDKLRSRSLLALGYNLYRMPAAVAVDLGLASEGDLECRAPSQKDLSFFLDGGLLEQVNRYPIITEEDLSEAEAYNDTDTDTYFTADDDDRFDPAQSAAFEDGDEFYYFVSAEDLLRRPGYLSDGHYVMICDRQPPLPVEDVVVANHFEAPTDAATLSSFGGPQCLKVSWRPLSIEDPALNKYNYYIYRWTSTDEMLAKSADPTANLVGGPIRHVPDASLMSWLDQPTVENPEAPQLPQDASRTYYYTVRAEDASACGGNLSANSAPAYGVLRDRRPLGTPKGNVRTRCVEVEIKVLGQVSYTLGEEGAPANAVFTVVVTRDNPDIEWVELRASYVDAGASQGLNTVDLGRVYFAEGVDEVVYYTNHTSKSDQDVTFYARGGDRYGKTSSVLSTTLGSRGPNSDRGTKLTLNLLHEAQFTFTRECGPHVAIDRFVLGGGIVGIRGSLQLLPRTVSYFIYRRVDDGELTLIEEGEGLYAEGTLESIEFEDTALPATPYSRICYYGMLQDRHGNSSPMVRLGDCIEVVREFESPLLAAPEPAESGDAQMATLRWFGAPDGVDRYEVWISASNGVDPADIGPDLERLEFLGDSTRREDDLVYYRYQTQRLASGFGQQAPEFSVDVELDPNLTYTIVVRPVGPGEFDGRLVGPFSNAQSLAWTEGPEPKGPYMDWPDRDLPGVSPGAPDASRYTGALQMVLLPDNHGLPVPALLLGTFRLIDPAINQPILENPESHPGDGEPEFLMPAGDPMISVVKRIVARSTAFPDGEQSIFPFALYRYRVDAPIHRGMTNTVEQVTPMMRSIAYQGGVNYDNSKDGGSGVAVSRVRDPYFYTRLFDTFNPSGPTHYLFMLDYHPVQVEGTYQYLMVLFTDRGEIDTVVPLNQITIQ
;
A
#
# COMPACT_ATOMS: atom_id res chain seq x y z
N MET A 1 -47.80 -32.77 31.98
CA MET A 1 -48.32 -32.10 33.20
C MET A 1 -49.42 -31.10 32.82
N ARG A 2 -50.62 -31.54 32.41
CA ARG A 2 -51.81 -30.67 32.19
C ARG A 2 -53.16 -31.41 32.11
N ILE A 3 -53.21 -32.66 32.57
CA ILE A 3 -54.50 -33.37 32.80
C ILE A 3 -55.16 -32.90 34.11
N SER A 4 -54.42 -32.20 34.98
CA SER A 4 -54.96 -31.59 36.21
C SER A 4 -55.87 -30.38 35.96
N GLU A 5 -55.82 -29.73 34.80
CA GLU A 5 -56.57 -28.49 34.53
C GLU A 5 -57.97 -28.74 33.94
N PHE A 6 -58.23 -29.89 33.31
CA PHE A 6 -59.54 -30.16 32.71
C PHE A 6 -60.58 -30.67 33.73
N LEU A 7 -60.15 -31.32 34.81
CA LEU A 7 -61.05 -31.77 35.89
C LEU A 7 -61.34 -30.68 36.93
N MET A 8 -60.63 -29.55 36.92
CA MET A 8 -60.84 -28.46 37.89
C MET A 8 -61.98 -27.48 37.54
N ARG A 9 -62.62 -27.60 36.38
CA ARG A 9 -63.75 -26.73 35.97
C ARG A 9 -65.15 -27.33 36.13
N ALA A 10 -65.28 -28.55 36.65
CA ALA A 10 -66.59 -29.19 36.88
C ALA A 10 -66.98 -29.34 38.37
N SER A 11 -66.32 -28.66 39.31
CA SER A 11 -66.64 -28.80 40.74
C SER A 11 -66.49 -27.47 41.49
N ALA A 12 -67.41 -26.56 41.24
CA ALA A 12 -67.61 -25.38 42.07
C ALA A 12 -69.10 -25.09 42.28
N THR A 13 -69.83 -26.03 42.92
CA THR A 13 -71.02 -25.66 43.71
C THR A 13 -71.37 -26.74 44.75
N MET A 14 -71.63 -26.28 45.99
CA MET A 14 -72.17 -26.98 47.18
C MET A 14 -71.21 -27.66 48.19
N ALA A 15 -70.77 -26.83 49.15
CA ALA A 15 -71.13 -26.88 50.58
C ALA A 15 -70.75 -28.10 51.47
N LEU A 16 -69.79 -27.85 52.37
CA LEU A 16 -69.88 -27.90 53.84
C LEU A 16 -70.45 -29.19 54.52
N VAL A 17 -69.56 -29.91 55.24
CA VAL A 17 -69.61 -30.24 56.70
C VAL A 17 -68.88 -31.56 56.99
N ALA A 18 -67.86 -31.43 57.85
CA ALA A 18 -67.30 -32.35 58.85
C ALA A 18 -67.41 -33.89 58.70
N ALA A 19 -66.21 -34.50 58.72
CA ALA A 19 -65.81 -35.70 59.49
C ALA A 19 -66.52 -37.04 59.25
N GLY A 20 -65.75 -38.00 58.73
CA GLY A 20 -66.05 -39.44 58.82
C GLY A 20 -65.45 -40.26 57.70
N PHE A 21 -64.12 -40.28 57.58
CA PHE A 21 -63.39 -41.12 56.62
C PHE A 21 -63.66 -42.62 56.87
N TYR A 22 -64.43 -43.26 56.00
CA TYR A 22 -64.11 -44.61 55.56
C TYR A 22 -63.15 -44.45 54.38
N HIS A 23 -61.91 -44.94 54.54
CA HIS A 23 -60.94 -45.04 53.45
C HIS A 23 -61.48 -45.97 52.36
N LEU A 24 -62.05 -45.40 51.31
CA LEU A 24 -61.93 -45.95 49.96
C LEU A 24 -60.59 -45.43 49.45
N SER A 25 -59.56 -46.29 49.43
CA SER A 25 -58.32 -45.97 48.75
C SER A 25 -58.61 -45.89 47.25
N ALA A 26 -58.75 -44.67 46.73
CA ALA A 26 -58.59 -44.44 45.30
C ALA A 26 -57.14 -44.77 44.93
N GLN A 27 -56.92 -45.51 43.84
CA GLN A 27 -55.59 -45.64 43.23
C GLN A 27 -55.04 -44.23 43.00
N SER A 28 -53.81 -43.95 43.42
CA SER A 28 -53.10 -42.75 42.98
C SER A 28 -52.90 -42.84 41.47
N LEU A 29 -53.05 -41.72 40.77
CA LEU A 29 -52.74 -41.64 39.34
C LEU A 29 -51.30 -42.08 38.99
N ASP A 30 -50.41 -42.07 39.99
CA ASP A 30 -49.00 -42.45 39.85
C ASP A 30 -48.75 -43.96 39.66
N ASP A 31 -49.79 -44.83 39.75
CA ASP A 31 -49.64 -46.31 39.67
C ASP A 31 -50.54 -46.92 38.56
N LEU A 32 -50.70 -46.21 37.44
CA LEU A 32 -51.57 -46.60 36.32
C LEU A 32 -50.93 -47.69 35.42
N MET A 33 -51.47 -48.91 35.52
CA MET A 33 -51.20 -50.03 34.60
C MET A 33 -52.35 -50.22 33.60
N PHE A 34 -52.01 -50.41 32.32
CA PHE A 34 -52.95 -50.66 31.24
C PHE A 34 -52.72 -52.05 30.65
N THR A 35 -53.80 -52.80 30.42
CA THR A 35 -53.75 -54.06 29.68
C THR A 35 -54.45 -53.88 28.35
N VAL A 36 -53.72 -54.09 27.25
CA VAL A 36 -54.23 -53.97 25.89
C VAL A 36 -53.89 -55.21 25.08
N GLY A 37 -54.71 -55.52 24.09
CA GLY A 37 -54.49 -56.68 23.26
C GLY A 37 -55.03 -56.51 21.86
N THR A 38 -54.40 -57.21 20.93
CA THR A 38 -54.74 -57.24 19.51
C THR A 38 -54.67 -58.67 19.00
N THR A 39 -55.21 -58.90 17.80
CA THR A 39 -55.21 -60.20 17.14
C THR A 39 -54.38 -60.16 15.86
N ALA A 40 -53.88 -61.33 15.47
CA ALA A 40 -53.17 -61.53 14.22
C ALA A 40 -53.61 -62.86 13.61
N ASN A 41 -54.08 -62.82 12.37
CA ASN A 41 -54.25 -64.03 11.57
C ASN A 41 -52.95 -64.28 10.81
N ILE A 42 -52.40 -65.48 10.93
CA ILE A 42 -51.10 -65.80 10.35
C ILE A 42 -51.33 -66.82 9.25
N PRO A 43 -51.04 -66.49 7.97
CA PRO A 43 -51.26 -67.39 6.84
C PRO A 43 -50.60 -68.75 7.09
N GLY A 44 -51.37 -69.83 7.05
CA GLY A 44 -50.86 -71.19 7.30
C GLY A 44 -50.65 -71.59 8.77
N HIS A 45 -50.78 -70.65 9.73
CA HIS A 45 -50.54 -70.90 11.16
C HIS A 45 -51.78 -70.65 12.06
N GLY A 46 -52.81 -69.96 11.57
CA GLY A 46 -54.06 -69.72 12.29
C GLY A 46 -54.12 -68.38 13.02
N SER A 47 -55.09 -68.21 13.91
CA SER A 47 -55.33 -66.96 14.64
C SER A 47 -54.59 -66.94 15.97
N TYR A 48 -53.95 -65.80 16.26
CA TYR A 48 -53.24 -65.58 17.50
C TYR A 48 -53.69 -64.28 18.17
N GLY A 49 -53.59 -64.27 19.49
CA GLY A 49 -53.78 -63.10 20.33
C GLY A 49 -52.44 -62.63 20.87
N TYR A 50 -52.28 -61.32 20.96
CA TYR A 50 -51.19 -60.66 21.66
C TYR A 50 -51.80 -59.75 22.74
N VAL A 51 -51.38 -59.95 23.98
CA VAL A 51 -51.76 -59.07 25.10
C VAL A 51 -50.50 -58.54 25.74
N VAL A 52 -50.49 -57.24 26.02
CA VAL A 52 -49.36 -56.55 26.64
C VAL A 52 -49.84 -55.74 27.83
N LEU A 53 -49.03 -55.75 28.87
CA LEU A 53 -49.13 -54.91 30.05
C LEU A 53 -48.22 -53.71 29.86
N GLN A 54 -48.79 -52.53 29.94
CA GLN A 54 -48.08 -51.26 29.85
C GLN A 54 -48.20 -50.50 31.16
N SER A 55 -47.12 -49.87 31.59
CA SER A 55 -47.08 -48.97 32.75
C SER A 55 -46.41 -47.66 32.37
N GLN A 56 -46.80 -46.57 33.03
CA GLN A 56 -46.07 -45.30 32.95
C GLN A 56 -44.74 -45.36 33.69
N GLU A 57 -44.68 -46.11 34.79
CA GLU A 57 -43.45 -46.35 35.54
C GLU A 57 -42.95 -47.78 35.32
N THR A 58 -41.72 -47.89 34.82
CA THR A 58 -41.09 -49.19 34.56
C THR A 58 -41.03 -50.03 35.84
N GLU A 59 -40.71 -49.43 36.98
CA GLU A 59 -40.60 -50.04 38.32
C GLU A 59 -41.86 -50.80 38.76
N ALA A 60 -43.04 -50.36 38.33
CA ALA A 60 -44.32 -50.98 38.69
C ALA A 60 -44.47 -52.41 38.11
N VAL A 61 -43.77 -52.72 37.01
CA VAL A 61 -43.89 -53.99 36.28
C VAL A 61 -42.60 -54.82 36.24
N ILE A 62 -41.45 -54.28 36.68
CA ILE A 62 -40.16 -54.99 36.63
C ILE A 62 -40.21 -56.29 37.43
N GLY A 63 -39.94 -57.41 36.76
CA GLY A 63 -39.69 -58.71 37.40
C GLY A 63 -40.88 -59.32 38.13
N ARG A 64 -42.08 -58.72 38.05
CA ARG A 64 -43.32 -59.27 38.62
C ARG A 64 -43.88 -60.34 37.68
N PRO A 65 -44.19 -61.55 38.18
CA PRO A 65 -44.84 -62.57 37.36
C PRO A 65 -46.36 -62.34 37.31
N TYR A 66 -46.95 -62.58 36.14
CA TYR A 66 -48.39 -62.46 35.91
C TYR A 66 -48.95 -63.76 35.33
N ALA A 67 -50.18 -64.09 35.70
CA ALA A 67 -50.91 -65.25 35.18
C ALA A 67 -51.99 -64.80 34.20
N ILE A 68 -52.01 -65.44 33.03
CA ILE A 68 -53.05 -65.26 32.00
C ILE A 68 -54.13 -66.30 32.22
N TYR A 69 -55.35 -65.85 32.49
CA TYR A 69 -56.54 -66.67 32.58
C TYR A 69 -57.40 -66.49 31.32
N GLU A 70 -57.91 -67.58 30.78
CA GLU A 70 -58.68 -67.60 29.55
C GLU A 70 -60.13 -68.03 29.80
N LYS A 71 -61.06 -67.37 29.10
CA LYS A 71 -62.47 -67.74 29.03
C LYS A 71 -62.97 -67.54 27.59
N GLN A 72 -63.51 -68.59 26.97
CA GLN A 72 -64.13 -68.54 25.63
C GLN A 72 -65.54 -67.96 25.68
N ALA A 73 -65.65 -66.67 26.01
CA ALA A 73 -66.89 -65.91 26.02
C ALA A 73 -66.54 -64.40 26.12
N PRO A 74 -67.47 -63.49 25.75
CA PRO A 74 -67.30 -62.06 26.00
C PRO A 74 -67.21 -61.73 27.51
N PHE A 75 -66.88 -60.48 27.84
CA PHE A 75 -66.72 -60.03 29.24
C PHE A 75 -67.90 -60.40 30.14
N SER A 76 -69.14 -60.22 29.66
CA SER A 76 -70.39 -60.51 30.38
C SER A 76 -70.76 -62.00 30.44
N GLY A 77 -70.06 -62.87 29.69
CA GLY A 77 -70.38 -64.30 29.63
C GLY A 77 -70.05 -65.05 30.93
N SER A 78 -70.86 -66.06 31.26
CA SER A 78 -70.78 -66.83 32.51
C SER A 78 -69.77 -67.98 32.51
N ALA A 79 -69.02 -68.19 31.43
CA ALA A 79 -68.00 -69.24 31.36
C ALA A 79 -66.90 -69.05 32.43
N THR A 80 -66.27 -70.14 32.87
CA THR A 80 -65.25 -70.10 33.93
C THR A 80 -63.87 -69.84 33.36
N PHE A 81 -63.07 -69.02 34.04
CA PHE A 81 -61.68 -68.76 33.69
C PHE A 81 -60.77 -69.95 34.00
N GLN A 82 -59.89 -70.30 33.06
CA GLN A 82 -58.87 -71.34 33.21
C GLN A 82 -57.47 -70.74 33.07
N LEU A 83 -56.51 -71.21 33.86
CA LEU A 83 -55.12 -70.75 33.74
C LEU A 83 -54.55 -71.18 32.37
N ARG A 84 -54.08 -70.22 31.59
CA ARG A 84 -53.50 -70.43 30.25
C ARG A 84 -51.99 -70.42 30.28
N ALA A 85 -51.40 -69.41 30.90
CA ALA A 85 -49.95 -69.22 30.96
C ALA A 85 -49.56 -68.39 32.19
N VAL A 86 -48.29 -68.47 32.60
CA VAL A 86 -47.67 -67.54 33.54
C VAL A 86 -46.52 -66.85 32.80
N VAL A 87 -46.59 -65.53 32.68
CA VAL A 87 -45.55 -64.69 32.08
C VAL A 87 -44.66 -64.11 33.18
N GLN A 88 -43.36 -64.17 32.94
CA GLN A 88 -42.33 -63.66 33.86
C GLN A 88 -41.04 -63.40 33.07
N LEU A 89 -40.17 -62.57 33.64
CA LEU A 89 -38.85 -62.27 33.08
C LEU A 89 -38.04 -63.54 32.79
N GLN A 90 -37.62 -63.73 31.54
CA GLN A 90 -36.85 -64.89 31.11
C GLN A 90 -35.35 -64.60 31.08
N GLN A 91 -34.55 -65.51 31.65
CA GLN A 91 -33.08 -65.39 31.71
C GLN A 91 -32.36 -66.59 31.08
N ASN A 92 -33.11 -67.58 30.58
CA ASN A 92 -32.56 -68.78 29.97
C ASN A 92 -32.54 -68.59 28.43
N PRO A 93 -31.36 -68.63 27.78
CA PRO A 93 -31.24 -68.50 26.33
C PRO A 93 -32.14 -69.45 25.53
N GLU A 94 -32.34 -70.70 25.97
CA GLU A 94 -33.21 -71.66 25.27
C GLU A 94 -34.68 -71.22 25.27
N THR A 95 -35.17 -70.73 26.41
CA THR A 95 -36.54 -70.22 26.52
C THR A 95 -36.71 -68.94 25.72
N ILE A 96 -35.72 -68.04 25.79
CA ILE A 96 -35.70 -66.80 25.01
C ILE A 96 -35.74 -67.12 23.52
N ARG A 97 -34.91 -68.04 23.05
CA ARG A 97 -34.88 -68.49 21.65
C ARG A 97 -36.24 -69.02 21.20
N SER A 98 -36.91 -69.82 22.03
CA SER A 98 -38.26 -70.30 21.73
C SER A 98 -39.29 -69.18 21.64
N ILE A 99 -39.21 -68.15 22.49
CA ILE A 99 -40.11 -67.00 22.47
C ILE A 99 -39.88 -66.16 21.22
N LEU A 100 -38.62 -65.85 20.89
CA LEU A 100 -38.25 -65.07 19.71
C LEU A 100 -38.64 -65.76 18.41
N ASN A 101 -38.43 -67.08 18.32
CA ASN A 101 -38.87 -67.86 17.16
C ASN A 101 -40.40 -67.84 17.00
N ALA A 102 -41.16 -67.84 18.10
CA ALA A 102 -42.61 -67.73 18.05
C ALA A 102 -43.06 -66.31 17.69
N SER A 103 -42.40 -65.27 18.21
CA SER A 103 -42.74 -63.87 17.94
C SER A 103 -42.44 -63.43 16.52
N ARG A 104 -41.51 -64.09 15.81
CA ARG A 104 -41.23 -63.82 14.38
C ARG A 104 -42.49 -63.89 13.51
N LEU A 105 -43.50 -64.63 13.93
CA LEU A 105 -44.76 -64.75 13.20
C LEU A 105 -45.66 -63.49 13.32
N ILE A 106 -45.41 -62.61 14.29
CA ILE A 106 -46.25 -61.43 14.58
C ILE A 106 -45.51 -60.11 14.65
N ASP A 107 -44.19 -60.12 14.80
CA ASP A 107 -43.38 -58.92 14.79
C ASP A 107 -43.10 -58.50 13.34
N GLY A 108 -43.69 -57.38 12.90
CA GLY A 108 -43.56 -56.87 11.54
C GLY A 108 -42.13 -56.49 11.14
N GLU A 109 -41.23 -56.25 12.10
CA GLU A 109 -39.85 -55.85 11.85
C GLU A 109 -38.85 -56.71 12.64
N PHE A 110 -39.15 -58.01 12.80
CA PHE A 110 -38.28 -58.92 13.55
C PHE A 110 -36.83 -58.92 13.06
N ASP A 111 -36.60 -58.79 11.76
CA ASP A 111 -35.26 -58.85 11.18
C ASP A 111 -34.37 -57.64 11.61
N GLU A 112 -34.97 -56.53 12.07
CA GLU A 112 -34.22 -55.39 12.64
C GLU A 112 -33.80 -55.61 14.11
N LEU A 113 -34.42 -56.56 14.82
CA LEU A 113 -34.22 -56.75 16.26
C LEU A 113 -32.74 -57.02 16.59
N GLU A 114 -32.05 -57.85 15.80
CA GLU A 114 -30.65 -58.16 16.05
C GLU A 114 -29.74 -56.93 15.89
N GLY A 115 -29.97 -56.10 14.87
CA GLY A 115 -29.22 -54.86 14.69
C GLY A 115 -29.42 -53.89 15.85
N ARG A 116 -30.66 -53.71 16.31
CA ARG A 116 -31.01 -52.84 17.45
C ARG A 116 -30.42 -53.36 18.76
N VAL A 117 -30.42 -54.68 18.93
CA VAL A 117 -29.79 -55.36 20.05
C VAL A 117 -28.27 -55.23 19.99
N ASN A 118 -27.64 -55.31 18.81
CA ASN A 118 -26.21 -55.08 18.65
C ASN A 118 -25.82 -53.63 19.01
N ALA A 119 -26.59 -52.64 18.58
CA ALA A 119 -26.40 -51.23 18.96
C ALA A 119 -26.50 -51.02 20.48
N TYR A 120 -27.41 -51.75 21.14
CA TYR A 120 -27.51 -51.77 22.61
C TYR A 120 -26.23 -52.33 23.28
N TYR A 121 -25.46 -53.18 22.60
CA TYR A 121 -24.21 -53.77 23.13
C TYR A 121 -22.93 -53.00 22.80
N GLU A 122 -22.95 -51.94 21.99
CA GLU A 122 -21.74 -51.11 21.78
C GLU A 122 -21.20 -50.52 23.11
N ASP A 123 -22.08 -50.37 24.11
CA ASP A 123 -21.76 -49.89 25.47
C ASP A 123 -21.35 -51.01 26.47
N LEU A 124 -21.46 -52.29 26.12
CA LEU A 124 -21.22 -53.43 27.03
C LEU A 124 -19.98 -54.21 26.60
N ASP A 125 -19.03 -54.44 27.51
CA ASP A 125 -17.83 -55.24 27.24
C ASP A 125 -18.18 -56.74 27.09
N ILE A 126 -18.48 -57.14 25.84
CA ILE A 126 -18.92 -58.50 25.47
C ILE A 126 -17.77 -59.52 25.55
N SER A 127 -16.55 -59.09 25.89
CA SER A 127 -15.36 -59.95 25.95
C SER A 127 -15.41 -61.03 27.05
N MET A 128 -16.33 -60.95 28.01
CA MET A 128 -16.39 -61.87 29.15
C MET A 128 -17.30 -63.10 28.98
N ILE A 129 -18.07 -63.23 27.89
CA ILE A 129 -19.16 -64.24 27.81
C ILE A 129 -19.03 -65.14 26.58
N GLY A 130 -17.81 -65.38 26.12
CA GLY A 130 -17.50 -66.47 25.19
C GLY A 130 -17.51 -67.83 25.88
N GLY A 131 -18.63 -68.23 26.50
CA GLY A 131 -18.83 -69.56 27.06
C GLY A 131 -19.03 -70.66 26.01
N SER A 132 -18.37 -70.59 24.86
CA SER A 132 -18.13 -71.69 23.89
C SER A 132 -17.52 -71.19 22.56
N GLY A 133 -16.56 -70.26 22.57
CA GLY A 133 -15.68 -70.03 21.41
C GLY A 133 -16.32 -69.58 20.07
N GLY A 134 -17.47 -68.89 20.09
CA GLY A 134 -18.12 -68.26 18.93
C GLY A 134 -18.80 -66.94 19.30
N GLU A 135 -19.24 -66.17 18.30
CA GLU A 135 -20.08 -64.98 18.52
C GLU A 135 -21.43 -65.41 19.13
N PRO A 136 -21.90 -64.78 20.21
CA PRO A 136 -23.17 -65.16 20.84
C PRO A 136 -24.34 -64.92 19.89
N ASP A 137 -25.31 -65.84 19.84
CA ASP A 137 -26.53 -65.63 19.06
C ASP A 137 -27.47 -64.58 19.68
N LEU A 138 -28.51 -64.15 18.96
CA LEU A 138 -29.47 -63.13 19.44
C LEU A 138 -30.08 -63.48 20.82
N ALA A 139 -30.36 -64.76 21.09
CA ALA A 139 -30.97 -65.18 22.35
C ALA A 139 -29.96 -65.16 23.51
N GLU A 140 -28.71 -65.53 23.24
CA GLU A 140 -27.59 -65.42 24.19
C GLU A 140 -27.26 -63.97 24.51
N LYS A 141 -27.22 -63.12 23.48
CA LYS A 141 -27.16 -61.67 23.57
C LYS A 141 -28.27 -61.18 24.51
N ILE A 142 -29.55 -61.30 24.16
CA ILE A 142 -30.68 -60.83 24.98
C ILE A 142 -30.65 -61.40 26.42
N SER A 143 -30.32 -62.68 26.59
CA SER A 143 -30.18 -63.29 27.92
C SER A 143 -29.15 -62.56 28.78
N LEU A 144 -28.05 -62.11 28.19
CA LEU A 144 -27.05 -61.31 28.89
C LEU A 144 -27.62 -59.93 29.25
N ALA A 145 -28.23 -59.21 28.29
CA ALA A 145 -28.79 -57.89 28.59
C ALA A 145 -29.82 -57.96 29.73
N VAL A 146 -30.70 -58.95 29.75
CA VAL A 146 -31.68 -59.11 30.82
C VAL A 146 -31.02 -59.37 32.18
N ARG A 147 -29.93 -60.15 32.23
CA ARG A 147 -29.19 -60.40 33.48
C ARG A 147 -28.47 -59.14 33.97
N SER A 148 -27.86 -58.39 33.05
CA SER A 148 -27.19 -57.12 33.34
C SER A 148 -28.18 -56.04 33.78
N ALA A 149 -29.32 -55.94 33.10
CA ALA A 149 -30.39 -54.99 33.42
C ALA A 149 -31.01 -55.25 34.80
N LYS A 150 -31.03 -56.49 35.29
CA LYS A 150 -31.47 -56.78 36.66
C LYS A 150 -30.55 -56.16 37.72
N ALA A 151 -29.28 -55.95 37.40
CA ALA A 151 -28.31 -55.31 38.29
C ALA A 151 -28.30 -53.78 38.17
N GLN A 152 -28.92 -53.20 37.13
CA GLN A 152 -28.87 -51.77 36.80
C GLN A 152 -30.22 -51.27 36.25
N PRO A 153 -31.01 -50.49 37.02
CA PRO A 153 -32.34 -50.02 36.61
C PRO A 153 -32.40 -49.29 35.25
N GLU A 154 -31.40 -48.47 34.94
CA GLU A 154 -31.30 -47.70 33.67
C GLU A 154 -31.23 -48.60 32.43
N LEU A 155 -30.51 -49.72 32.54
CA LEU A 155 -30.42 -50.70 31.45
C LEU A 155 -31.77 -51.41 31.20
N PHE A 156 -32.56 -51.59 32.26
CA PHE A 156 -33.89 -52.19 32.14
C PHE A 156 -34.88 -51.25 31.45
N GLU A 157 -34.81 -49.94 31.70
CA GLU A 157 -35.63 -48.94 30.99
C GLU A 157 -35.39 -48.97 29.47
N ARG A 158 -34.13 -49.05 29.05
CA ARG A 158 -33.78 -49.21 27.63
C ARG A 158 -34.33 -50.52 27.03
N LEU A 159 -34.28 -51.64 27.76
CA LEU A 159 -34.90 -52.90 27.31
C LEU A 159 -36.42 -52.83 27.27
N TYR A 160 -37.04 -52.09 28.18
CA TYR A 160 -38.48 -51.84 28.19
C TYR A 160 -38.92 -51.05 26.95
N LEU A 161 -38.15 -50.03 26.56
CA LEU A 161 -38.37 -49.30 25.29
C LEU A 161 -38.18 -50.21 24.06
N LEU A 162 -37.14 -51.04 24.05
CA LEU A 162 -36.95 -52.04 22.99
C LEU A 162 -38.11 -53.05 22.94
N GLY A 163 -38.63 -53.44 24.10
CA GLY A 163 -39.83 -54.26 24.26
C GLY A 163 -41.04 -53.65 23.57
N ARG A 164 -41.24 -52.33 23.70
CA ARG A 164 -42.33 -51.61 23.00
C ARG A 164 -42.23 -51.70 21.48
N LEU A 165 -41.02 -51.75 20.93
CA LEU A 165 -40.79 -51.88 19.49
C LEU A 165 -40.79 -53.34 19.00
N HIS A 166 -40.64 -54.33 19.87
CA HIS A 166 -40.56 -55.74 19.48
C HIS A 166 -41.40 -56.64 20.41
N PRO A 167 -42.54 -57.18 19.95
CA PRO A 167 -43.42 -58.05 20.73
C PRO A 167 -42.71 -59.23 21.39
N GLY A 168 -41.73 -59.83 20.71
CA GLY A 168 -40.93 -60.93 21.25
C GLY A 168 -40.11 -60.52 22.48
N MET A 169 -39.53 -59.32 22.45
CA MET A 169 -38.77 -58.78 23.57
C MET A 169 -39.69 -58.48 24.76
N ASN A 170 -40.89 -57.97 24.52
CA ASN A 170 -41.92 -57.79 25.56
C ASN A 170 -42.35 -59.12 26.22
N CYS A 171 -42.46 -60.20 25.45
CA CYS A 171 -42.71 -61.53 25.99
C CYS A 171 -41.52 -62.05 26.83
N VAL A 172 -40.28 -61.81 26.41
CA VAL A 172 -39.07 -62.15 27.18
C VAL A 172 -39.02 -61.39 28.50
N LEU A 173 -39.45 -60.13 28.53
CA LEU A 173 -39.54 -59.31 29.73
C LEU A 173 -40.66 -59.73 30.69
N GLY A 174 -41.55 -60.63 30.26
CA GLY A 174 -42.71 -61.06 31.04
C GLY A 174 -43.86 -60.05 31.04
N LEU A 175 -43.83 -59.08 30.12
CA LEU A 175 -44.79 -57.98 30.02
C LEU A 175 -45.87 -58.24 28.96
N ALA A 176 -45.68 -59.26 28.14
CA ALA A 176 -46.67 -59.65 27.14
C ALA A 176 -46.84 -61.17 27.04
N TYR A 177 -47.99 -61.59 26.54
CA TYR A 177 -48.26 -62.96 26.16
C TYR A 177 -48.73 -63.02 24.71
N PHE A 178 -48.15 -63.96 23.97
CA PHE A 178 -48.53 -64.31 22.61
C PHE A 178 -48.94 -65.78 22.56
N GLY A 179 -50.11 -66.08 21.97
CA GLY A 179 -50.58 -67.45 21.86
C GLY A 179 -51.76 -67.64 20.90
N PRO A 180 -52.01 -68.88 20.46
CA PRO A 180 -53.10 -69.17 19.53
C PRO A 180 -54.45 -68.97 20.21
N ILE A 181 -55.41 -68.42 19.47
CA ILE A 181 -56.78 -68.16 19.91
C ILE A 181 -57.78 -68.93 19.04
N PRO A 182 -58.92 -69.39 19.61
CA PRO A 182 -59.99 -70.02 18.84
C PRO A 182 -60.77 -68.99 18.01
N ASN A 183 -61.56 -69.48 17.06
CA ASN A 183 -62.53 -68.64 16.34
C ASN A 183 -63.64 -68.16 17.28
N GLY A 184 -63.97 -66.86 17.25
CA GLY A 184 -64.99 -66.22 18.09
C GLY A 184 -64.43 -65.41 19.26
N ASP A 185 -65.31 -65.01 20.18
CA ASP A 185 -64.95 -64.17 21.34
C ASP A 185 -64.14 -64.93 22.40
N LEU A 186 -63.00 -64.35 22.78
CA LEU A 186 -62.11 -64.84 23.81
C LEU A 186 -61.77 -63.72 24.80
N THR A 187 -62.01 -63.95 26.09
CA THR A 187 -61.53 -63.04 27.13
C THR A 187 -60.25 -63.60 27.75
N TRP A 188 -59.18 -62.80 27.71
CA TRP A 188 -58.00 -63.01 28.55
C TRP A 188 -58.04 -62.05 29.74
N GLU A 189 -57.77 -62.59 30.93
CA GLU A 189 -57.68 -61.87 32.19
C GLU A 189 -56.27 -62.02 32.77
N LEU A 190 -55.59 -60.89 32.97
CA LEU A 190 -54.29 -60.85 33.64
C LEU A 190 -54.51 -60.76 35.14
N ARG A 191 -53.83 -61.62 35.89
CA ARG A 191 -53.78 -61.59 37.36
C ARG A 191 -52.34 -61.52 37.85
N GLY A 192 -52.09 -60.87 38.97
CA GLY A 192 -50.82 -61.03 39.67
C GLY A 192 -50.59 -62.51 40.00
N TRP A 193 -49.34 -62.96 40.01
CA TRP A 193 -48.99 -64.34 40.34
C TRP A 193 -48.04 -64.40 41.52
N ASN A 194 -48.37 -65.19 42.54
CA ASN A 194 -47.45 -65.43 43.63
C ASN A 194 -46.61 -66.68 43.35
N PRO A 195 -45.31 -66.55 43.05
CA PRO A 195 -44.47 -67.71 42.72
C PRO A 195 -44.22 -68.62 43.92
N SER A 196 -44.41 -68.14 45.16
CA SER A 196 -44.15 -68.93 46.38
C SER A 196 -45.32 -69.85 46.74
N SER A 197 -46.56 -69.41 46.52
CA SER A 197 -47.77 -70.19 46.81
C SER A 197 -48.39 -70.86 45.59
N GLY A 198 -48.01 -70.46 44.37
CA GLY A 198 -48.59 -70.98 43.13
C GLY A 198 -50.08 -70.62 42.96
N THR A 199 -50.50 -69.48 43.50
CA THR A 199 -51.88 -69.00 43.50
C THR A 199 -52.00 -67.65 42.81
N PRO A 200 -53.11 -67.36 42.11
CA PRO A 200 -53.36 -66.04 41.54
C PRO A 200 -53.63 -65.01 42.63
N GLU A 201 -53.23 -63.77 42.35
CA GLU A 201 -53.50 -62.57 43.14
C GLU A 201 -54.62 -61.74 42.45
N GLU A 202 -54.61 -60.42 42.63
CA GLU A 202 -55.62 -59.52 42.09
C GLU A 202 -55.65 -59.48 40.55
N VAL A 203 -56.82 -59.13 39.99
CA VAL A 203 -57.00 -58.94 38.55
C VAL A 203 -56.41 -57.60 38.16
N VAL A 204 -55.43 -57.63 37.26
CA VAL A 204 -54.73 -56.45 36.73
C VAL A 204 -55.51 -55.85 35.55
N GLY A 205 -56.05 -56.70 34.69
CA GLY A 205 -56.80 -56.25 33.51
C GLY A 205 -57.47 -57.37 32.73
N ARG A 206 -58.35 -57.00 31.80
CA ARG A 206 -59.05 -57.92 30.91
C ARG A 206 -59.05 -57.38 29.49
N VAL A 207 -58.82 -58.26 28.52
CA VAL A 207 -58.92 -57.95 27.09
C VAL A 207 -59.89 -58.92 26.42
N LEU A 208 -60.70 -58.40 25.49
CA LEU A 208 -61.56 -59.18 24.63
C LEU A 208 -60.86 -59.27 23.27
N LEU A 209 -60.66 -60.49 22.79
CA LEU A 209 -60.03 -60.81 21.53
C LEU A 209 -61.02 -61.57 20.67
N ASN A 210 -61.08 -61.25 19.38
CA ASN A 210 -61.89 -62.00 18.43
C ASN A 210 -61.05 -62.27 17.16
N ALA A 211 -60.93 -63.54 16.79
CA ALA A 211 -60.18 -63.96 15.61
C ALA A 211 -60.80 -63.49 14.27
N GLY A 212 -62.09 -63.14 14.29
CA GLY A 212 -62.85 -62.61 13.16
C GLY A 212 -62.76 -61.08 13.01
N ASP A 213 -62.11 -60.38 13.94
CA ASP A 213 -61.83 -58.93 13.83
C ASP A 213 -60.67 -58.71 12.85
N VAL A 214 -60.93 -58.96 11.57
CA VAL A 214 -59.99 -58.73 10.46
C VAL A 214 -60.69 -58.04 9.30
N GLU A 215 -59.95 -57.20 8.59
CA GLU A 215 -60.43 -56.60 7.36
C GLU A 215 -60.34 -57.59 6.19
N ALA A 216 -61.35 -57.62 5.32
CA ALA A 216 -61.39 -58.54 4.19
C ALA A 216 -60.21 -58.31 3.24
N GLY A 217 -59.24 -59.24 3.22
CA GLY A 217 -58.03 -59.18 2.40
C GLY A 217 -56.77 -58.73 3.16
N LEU A 218 -56.91 -58.39 4.43
CA LEU A 218 -55.80 -58.26 5.39
C LEU A 218 -55.93 -59.36 6.44
N ASN A 219 -54.84 -59.62 7.16
CA ASN A 219 -54.85 -60.60 8.24
C ASN A 219 -55.02 -59.97 9.64
N TYR A 220 -55.48 -58.73 9.71
CA TYR A 220 -55.69 -57.97 10.93
C TYR A 220 -56.75 -56.87 10.71
N LEU A 221 -57.15 -56.20 11.78
CA LEU A 221 -57.99 -55.00 11.72
C LEU A 221 -57.11 -53.75 11.88
N PRO A 222 -56.92 -52.94 10.83
CA PRO A 222 -56.14 -51.71 10.93
C PRO A 222 -56.77 -50.70 11.91
N LEU A 223 -55.91 -49.89 12.54
CA LEU A 223 -56.36 -48.76 13.33
C LEU A 223 -57.03 -47.71 12.43
N PRO A 224 -58.06 -46.98 12.92
CA PRO A 224 -58.66 -45.89 12.15
C PRO A 224 -57.62 -44.87 11.69
N ALA A 225 -57.82 -44.30 10.51
CA ALA A 225 -56.90 -43.31 9.97
C ALA A 225 -56.80 -42.07 10.89
N PRO A 226 -55.61 -41.47 11.03
CA PRO A 226 -55.45 -40.12 11.57
C PRO A 226 -56.09 -39.09 10.63
N GLY A 227 -56.08 -37.81 11.03
CA GLY A 227 -56.35 -36.71 10.12
C GLY A 227 -55.30 -36.63 9.00
N LYS A 228 -55.65 -36.00 7.87
CA LYS A 228 -54.64 -35.70 6.84
C LYS A 228 -53.53 -34.83 7.44
N PRO A 229 -52.26 -35.04 7.05
CA PRO A 229 -51.19 -34.16 7.47
C PRO A 229 -51.37 -32.77 6.88
N VAL A 230 -50.73 -31.78 7.47
CA VAL A 230 -50.68 -30.40 6.99
C VAL A 230 -49.27 -29.87 7.17
N ASP A 231 -48.82 -29.04 6.23
CA ASP A 231 -47.56 -28.35 6.33
C ASP A 231 -47.65 -27.16 7.29
N VAL A 232 -46.60 -26.98 8.09
CA VAL A 232 -46.49 -25.94 9.11
C VAL A 232 -45.48 -24.88 8.63
N PRO A 233 -45.95 -23.70 8.18
CA PRO A 233 -45.07 -22.67 7.66
C PRO A 233 -44.15 -22.15 8.76
N PHE A 234 -42.95 -21.71 8.39
CA PHE A 234 -42.06 -21.02 9.33
C PHE A 234 -42.60 -19.63 9.68
N PRO A 235 -42.36 -19.13 10.90
CA PRO A 235 -42.86 -17.83 11.31
C PRO A 235 -42.30 -16.73 10.42
N VAL A 236 -43.19 -15.98 9.77
CA VAL A 236 -42.88 -14.71 9.12
C VAL A 236 -42.75 -13.65 10.21
N SER A 237 -41.65 -12.90 10.25
CA SER A 237 -41.42 -11.85 11.25
C SER A 237 -41.13 -10.52 10.57
N ASP A 238 -41.15 -9.42 11.34
CA ASP A 238 -40.80 -8.08 10.84
C ASP A 238 -39.40 -8.00 10.20
N THR A 239 -38.54 -8.99 10.47
CA THR A 239 -37.18 -9.11 9.92
C THR A 239 -37.00 -10.28 8.95
N VAL A 240 -37.99 -11.16 8.81
CA VAL A 240 -37.97 -12.34 7.93
C VAL A 240 -39.18 -12.25 7.02
N TYR A 241 -38.95 -11.74 5.81
CA TYR A 241 -39.96 -11.60 4.78
C TYR A 241 -40.17 -12.93 4.07
N GLU A 242 -41.43 -13.40 4.05
CA GLU A 242 -42.04 -14.50 3.26
C GLU A 242 -41.34 -15.88 3.20
N ASN A 243 -40.01 -15.97 3.09
CA ASN A 243 -39.24 -17.21 2.98
C ASN A 243 -38.16 -17.31 4.08
N ASP A 244 -38.40 -18.14 5.09
CA ASP A 244 -37.41 -18.46 6.12
C ASP A 244 -36.40 -19.49 5.60
N PRO A 245 -35.07 -19.24 5.69
CA PRO A 245 -34.04 -20.17 5.24
C PRO A 245 -34.07 -21.53 5.94
N ARG A 246 -34.64 -21.63 7.14
CA ARG A 246 -34.85 -22.91 7.84
C ARG A 246 -35.81 -23.82 7.09
N GLY A 247 -36.61 -23.27 6.17
CA GLY A 247 -37.51 -23.98 5.27
C GLY A 247 -36.88 -24.42 3.95
N HIS A 248 -35.56 -24.27 3.78
CA HIS A 248 -34.88 -24.65 2.53
C HIS A 248 -34.88 -26.17 2.35
N LEU A 249 -35.52 -26.62 1.26
CA LEU A 249 -35.64 -28.02 0.86
C LEU A 249 -36.08 -28.93 2.02
N ASN A 250 -37.12 -28.49 2.75
CA ASN A 250 -37.76 -29.30 3.78
C ASN A 250 -39.22 -28.90 4.00
N VAL A 251 -39.95 -29.77 4.69
CA VAL A 251 -41.32 -29.51 5.14
C VAL A 251 -41.52 -29.96 6.59
N ARG A 252 -42.25 -29.17 7.39
CA ARG A 252 -42.68 -29.55 8.74
C ARG A 252 -44.14 -29.95 8.70
N LEU A 253 -44.49 -31.05 9.35
CA LEU A 253 -45.81 -31.66 9.25
C LEU A 253 -46.43 -31.91 10.61
N ARG A 254 -47.76 -31.75 10.66
CA ARG A 254 -48.61 -32.17 11.80
C ARG A 254 -49.96 -32.68 11.33
N TRP A 255 -50.73 -33.30 12.21
CA TRP A 255 -52.07 -33.80 11.93
C TRP A 255 -52.92 -33.81 13.20
N TRP A 256 -54.21 -34.09 13.07
CA TRP A 256 -55.11 -34.27 14.21
C TRP A 256 -55.45 -35.74 14.44
N THR A 257 -55.90 -36.09 15.65
CA THR A 257 -56.36 -37.44 15.97
C THR A 257 -57.89 -37.49 15.99
N PRO A 258 -58.56 -38.31 15.15
CA PRO A 258 -60.01 -38.44 15.22
C PRO A 258 -60.50 -39.18 16.45
N ASP A 259 -61.71 -38.88 16.93
CA ASP A 259 -62.29 -39.53 18.13
C ASP A 259 -62.29 -41.07 18.05
N LYS A 260 -62.50 -41.61 16.84
CA LYS A 260 -62.46 -43.05 16.58
C LYS A 260 -61.06 -43.64 16.85
N LEU A 261 -60.00 -42.95 16.43
CA LEU A 261 -58.62 -43.35 16.70
C LEU A 261 -58.23 -43.07 18.15
N ARG A 262 -58.60 -41.90 18.69
CA ARG A 262 -58.37 -41.50 20.09
C ARG A 262 -58.93 -42.52 21.08
N SER A 263 -60.11 -43.09 20.81
CA SER A 263 -60.71 -44.14 21.65
C SER A 263 -59.92 -45.46 21.66
N ARG A 264 -58.98 -45.63 20.73
CA ARG A 264 -58.10 -46.81 20.55
C ARG A 264 -56.62 -46.46 20.70
N SER A 265 -56.28 -45.29 21.26
CA SER A 265 -54.90 -44.78 21.33
C SER A 265 -53.93 -45.73 22.04
N LEU A 266 -54.40 -46.48 23.05
CA LEU A 266 -53.57 -47.47 23.75
C LEU A 266 -53.17 -48.68 22.88
N LEU A 267 -53.79 -48.86 21.70
CA LEU A 267 -53.40 -49.86 20.70
C LEU A 267 -52.41 -49.29 19.67
N ALA A 268 -52.17 -47.98 19.67
CA ALA A 268 -51.22 -47.33 18.78
C ALA A 268 -49.86 -47.19 19.47
N LEU A 269 -48.78 -47.53 18.77
CA LEU A 269 -47.41 -47.23 19.20
C LEU A 269 -47.01 -45.80 18.85
N GLY A 270 -47.52 -45.29 17.72
CA GLY A 270 -47.20 -43.98 17.17
C GLY A 270 -47.77 -43.86 15.76
N TYR A 271 -47.15 -43.03 14.93
CA TYR A 271 -47.58 -42.78 13.56
C TYR A 271 -46.45 -42.99 12.56
N ASN A 272 -46.80 -43.45 11.36
CA ASN A 272 -45.90 -43.47 10.21
C ASN A 272 -46.37 -42.46 9.17
N LEU A 273 -45.41 -41.66 8.71
CA LEU A 273 -45.53 -40.70 7.63
C LEU A 273 -45.07 -41.34 6.32
N TYR A 274 -45.85 -41.13 5.27
CA TYR A 274 -45.54 -41.60 3.93
C TYR A 274 -45.59 -40.46 2.93
N ARG A 275 -44.78 -40.57 1.89
CA ARG A 275 -44.64 -39.57 0.82
C ARG A 275 -44.80 -40.26 -0.55
N MET A 276 -45.56 -39.63 -1.45
CA MET A 276 -45.76 -40.06 -2.83
C MET A 276 -45.54 -38.88 -3.76
N PRO A 277 -44.74 -38.99 -4.84
CA PRO A 277 -44.64 -37.94 -5.85
C PRO A 277 -46.01 -37.60 -6.45
N ALA A 278 -46.32 -36.31 -6.62
CA ALA A 278 -47.63 -35.85 -7.09
C ALA A 278 -47.98 -36.43 -8.48
N ALA A 279 -47.01 -36.50 -9.38
CA ALA A 279 -47.16 -37.12 -10.70
C ALA A 279 -47.59 -38.59 -10.62
N VAL A 280 -47.03 -39.36 -9.68
CA VAL A 280 -47.38 -40.78 -9.45
C VAL A 280 -48.81 -40.90 -8.94
N ALA A 281 -49.23 -40.03 -8.02
CA ALA A 281 -50.61 -40.03 -7.52
C ALA A 281 -51.63 -39.74 -8.63
N VAL A 282 -51.30 -38.83 -9.55
CA VAL A 282 -52.13 -38.52 -10.73
C VAL A 282 -52.18 -39.70 -11.70
N ASP A 283 -51.04 -40.33 -11.99
CA ASP A 283 -50.97 -41.52 -12.87
C ASP A 283 -51.76 -42.71 -12.31
N LEU A 284 -51.79 -42.86 -10.98
CA LEU A 284 -52.59 -43.87 -10.29
C LEU A 284 -54.08 -43.50 -10.18
N GLY A 285 -54.47 -42.28 -10.58
CA GLY A 285 -55.84 -41.77 -10.49
C GLY A 285 -56.32 -41.54 -9.06
N LEU A 286 -55.39 -41.31 -8.12
CA LEU A 286 -55.69 -40.99 -6.72
C LEU A 286 -55.95 -39.50 -6.50
N ALA A 287 -55.40 -38.65 -7.39
CA ALA A 287 -55.61 -37.22 -7.45
C ALA A 287 -55.70 -36.76 -8.92
N SER A 288 -56.19 -35.54 -9.15
CA SER A 288 -56.09 -34.84 -10.44
C SER A 288 -54.95 -33.82 -10.37
N GLU A 289 -54.41 -33.43 -11.53
CA GLU A 289 -53.40 -32.37 -11.61
C GLU A 289 -53.91 -31.08 -10.94
N GLY A 290 -53.16 -30.58 -9.95
CA GLY A 290 -53.49 -29.38 -9.17
C GLY A 290 -54.41 -29.59 -7.95
N ASP A 291 -54.81 -30.82 -7.63
CA ASP A 291 -55.59 -31.09 -6.41
C ASP A 291 -54.73 -30.91 -5.15
N LEU A 292 -55.21 -30.16 -4.16
CA LEU A 292 -54.51 -29.98 -2.86
C LEU A 292 -54.64 -31.19 -1.92
N GLU A 293 -55.50 -32.15 -2.29
CA GLU A 293 -55.76 -33.36 -1.52
C GLU A 293 -55.63 -34.57 -2.44
N CYS A 294 -55.08 -35.65 -1.93
CA CYS A 294 -55.03 -36.93 -2.62
C CYS A 294 -55.87 -37.95 -1.84
N ARG A 295 -56.68 -38.74 -2.55
CA ARG A 295 -57.41 -39.82 -1.88
C ARG A 295 -56.43 -40.83 -1.28
N ALA A 296 -56.68 -41.27 -0.05
CA ALA A 296 -55.89 -42.32 0.58
C ALA A 296 -55.82 -43.60 -0.29
N PRO A 297 -54.62 -44.15 -0.55
CA PRO A 297 -54.46 -45.49 -1.10
C PRO A 297 -55.26 -46.54 -0.32
N SER A 298 -55.72 -47.59 -1.00
CA SER A 298 -56.36 -48.70 -0.27
C SER A 298 -55.32 -49.43 0.57
N GLN A 299 -55.72 -49.90 1.76
CA GLN A 299 -54.80 -50.61 2.67
C GLN A 299 -54.17 -51.87 2.05
N LYS A 300 -54.80 -52.43 1.01
CA LYS A 300 -54.28 -53.59 0.27
C LYS A 300 -53.17 -53.24 -0.71
N ASP A 301 -53.19 -52.01 -1.22
CA ASP A 301 -52.21 -51.54 -2.21
C ASP A 301 -50.96 -50.98 -1.52
N LEU A 302 -51.03 -50.68 -0.22
CA LEU A 302 -49.93 -50.12 0.57
C LEU A 302 -48.62 -50.90 0.43
N SER A 303 -48.65 -52.23 0.63
CA SER A 303 -47.43 -53.05 0.49
C SER A 303 -46.91 -53.05 -0.95
N PHE A 304 -47.80 -53.06 -1.94
CA PHE A 304 -47.42 -53.02 -3.35
C PHE A 304 -46.77 -51.68 -3.73
N PHE A 305 -47.27 -50.56 -3.18
CA PHE A 305 -46.70 -49.24 -3.43
C PHE A 305 -45.35 -49.05 -2.73
N LEU A 306 -45.19 -49.56 -1.50
CA LEU A 306 -43.91 -49.55 -0.79
C LEU A 306 -42.86 -50.42 -1.51
N ASP A 307 -43.20 -51.68 -1.83
CA ASP A 307 -42.28 -52.60 -2.53
C ASP A 307 -41.94 -52.12 -3.95
N GLY A 308 -42.86 -51.38 -4.58
CA GLY A 308 -42.69 -50.80 -5.90
C GLY A 308 -41.96 -49.46 -5.93
N GLY A 309 -41.66 -48.86 -4.77
CA GLY A 309 -41.07 -47.52 -4.67
C GLY A 309 -41.97 -46.39 -5.16
N LEU A 310 -43.29 -46.61 -5.20
CA LEU A 310 -44.30 -45.61 -5.55
C LEU A 310 -44.75 -44.79 -4.35
N LEU A 311 -44.62 -45.37 -3.16
CA LEU A 311 -44.84 -44.74 -1.87
C LEU A 311 -43.62 -45.00 -1.02
N GLU A 312 -43.18 -44.01 -0.26
CA GLU A 312 -42.04 -44.11 0.63
C GLU A 312 -42.46 -43.84 2.06
N GLN A 313 -41.94 -44.61 3.01
CA GLN A 313 -42.09 -44.33 4.44
C GLN A 313 -40.94 -43.42 4.87
N VAL A 314 -41.29 -42.20 5.31
CA VAL A 314 -40.31 -41.16 5.65
C VAL A 314 -39.63 -41.45 6.99
N ASN A 315 -40.37 -41.93 7.97
CA ASN A 315 -39.85 -42.15 9.32
C ASN A 315 -39.47 -43.62 9.54
N ARG A 316 -38.26 -43.86 10.08
CA ARG A 316 -37.84 -45.21 10.49
C ARG A 316 -38.48 -45.69 11.80
N TYR A 317 -38.73 -44.77 12.73
CA TYR A 317 -39.37 -45.06 14.02
C TYR A 317 -40.74 -44.40 14.10
N PRO A 318 -41.73 -45.03 14.77
CA PRO A 318 -43.05 -44.43 14.91
C PRO A 318 -42.97 -43.05 15.55
N ILE A 319 -43.59 -42.06 14.91
CA ILE A 319 -43.64 -40.68 15.38
C ILE A 319 -44.57 -40.61 16.59
N ILE A 320 -44.05 -40.10 17.71
CA ILE A 320 -44.84 -39.86 18.92
C ILE A 320 -45.23 -38.38 18.94
N THR A 321 -46.53 -38.12 18.98
CA THR A 321 -47.05 -36.75 19.03
C THR A 321 -46.98 -36.20 20.45
N GLU A 322 -46.38 -35.03 20.63
CA GLU A 322 -46.29 -34.37 21.93
C GLU A 322 -47.65 -33.82 22.40
N GLU A 323 -48.52 -33.46 21.44
CA GLU A 323 -49.84 -32.91 21.68
C GLU A 323 -50.90 -33.64 20.84
N ASP A 324 -52.10 -33.81 21.41
CA ASP A 324 -53.26 -34.37 20.71
C ASP A 324 -54.13 -33.23 20.18
N LEU A 325 -53.99 -32.94 18.88
CA LEU A 325 -54.67 -31.83 18.22
C LEU A 325 -56.09 -32.21 17.80
N SER A 326 -57.02 -31.26 17.93
CA SER A 326 -58.28 -31.27 17.20
C SER A 326 -58.07 -30.87 15.73
N GLU A 327 -59.09 -31.12 14.90
CA GLU A 327 -59.05 -30.77 13.48
C GLU A 327 -58.76 -29.27 13.27
N ALA A 328 -59.41 -28.38 14.02
CA ALA A 328 -59.23 -26.95 13.91
C ALA A 328 -57.84 -26.48 14.37
N GLU A 329 -57.25 -27.13 15.38
CA GLU A 329 -55.90 -26.80 15.87
C GLU A 329 -54.84 -27.23 14.87
N ALA A 330 -54.98 -28.43 14.26
CA ALA A 330 -54.06 -28.88 13.22
C ALA A 330 -54.05 -27.93 12.01
N TYR A 331 -55.21 -27.44 11.56
CA TYR A 331 -55.30 -26.52 10.41
C TYR A 331 -54.98 -25.05 10.74
N ASN A 332 -54.59 -24.71 11.97
CA ASN A 332 -54.31 -23.32 12.35
C ASN A 332 -52.95 -22.82 11.82
N ASP A 333 -52.95 -22.17 10.66
CA ASP A 333 -51.76 -21.59 10.01
C ASP A 333 -51.01 -20.53 10.85
N THR A 334 -51.66 -19.93 11.86
CA THR A 334 -51.00 -19.00 12.79
C THR A 334 -50.11 -19.69 13.83
N ASP A 335 -50.32 -20.99 14.08
CA ASP A 335 -49.44 -21.79 14.92
C ASP A 335 -48.31 -22.37 14.06
N THR A 336 -47.13 -21.74 14.17
CA THR A 336 -45.92 -22.10 13.40
C THR A 336 -44.90 -22.90 14.23
N ASP A 337 -45.20 -23.14 15.51
CA ASP A 337 -44.31 -23.77 16.47
C ASP A 337 -44.66 -25.25 16.69
N THR A 338 -45.94 -25.60 16.69
CA THR A 338 -46.39 -26.98 16.90
C THR A 338 -46.27 -27.78 15.62
N TYR A 339 -45.31 -28.72 15.55
CA TYR A 339 -45.18 -29.73 14.49
C TYR A 339 -44.69 -31.05 15.09
N PHE A 340 -44.93 -32.18 14.40
CA PHE A 340 -44.58 -33.51 14.93
C PHE A 340 -43.35 -34.10 14.28
N THR A 341 -43.10 -33.76 13.02
CA THR A 341 -41.94 -34.23 12.27
C THR A 341 -41.60 -33.27 11.14
N ALA A 342 -40.40 -33.40 10.59
CA ALA A 342 -39.97 -32.70 9.40
C ALA A 342 -39.36 -33.71 8.42
N ASP A 343 -39.59 -33.48 7.14
CA ASP A 343 -39.00 -34.24 6.05
C ASP A 343 -38.05 -33.34 5.26
N ASP A 344 -36.79 -33.75 5.15
CA ASP A 344 -35.75 -33.13 4.33
C ASP A 344 -35.07 -34.15 3.40
N ASP A 345 -35.76 -35.26 3.12
CA ASP A 345 -35.31 -36.35 2.24
C ASP A 345 -33.97 -36.95 2.66
N ASP A 346 -33.73 -37.06 3.96
CA ASP A 346 -32.49 -37.57 4.55
C ASP A 346 -31.23 -36.97 3.90
N ARG A 347 -31.27 -35.69 3.46
CA ARG A 347 -30.21 -35.04 2.67
C ARG A 347 -28.80 -35.05 3.28
N PHE A 348 -28.68 -35.41 4.56
CA PHE A 348 -27.41 -35.55 5.28
C PHE A 348 -26.91 -37.00 5.39
N ASP A 349 -27.66 -37.97 4.88
CA ASP A 349 -27.22 -39.37 4.79
C ASP A 349 -26.29 -39.55 3.57
N PRO A 350 -25.00 -39.86 3.79
CA PRO A 350 -24.05 -40.09 2.70
C PRO A 350 -24.38 -41.30 1.82
N ALA A 351 -25.33 -42.16 2.21
CA ALA A 351 -25.77 -43.32 1.43
C ALA A 351 -26.89 -43.00 0.41
N GLN A 352 -27.57 -41.85 0.52
CA GLN A 352 -28.60 -41.44 -0.43
C GLN A 352 -28.04 -40.60 -1.59
N SER A 353 -28.61 -40.78 -2.78
CA SER A 353 -28.10 -40.20 -4.04
C SER A 353 -28.97 -39.10 -4.66
N ALA A 354 -30.18 -38.85 -4.13
CA ALA A 354 -31.07 -37.79 -4.61
C ALA A 354 -31.70 -37.12 -3.38
N ALA A 355 -31.47 -35.82 -3.22
CA ALA A 355 -32.17 -34.99 -2.25
C ALA A 355 -33.21 -34.17 -3.01
N PHE A 356 -34.18 -33.58 -2.29
CA PHE A 356 -35.18 -32.69 -2.89
C PHE A 356 -34.57 -31.61 -3.79
N GLU A 357 -35.24 -31.37 -4.91
CA GLU A 357 -35.01 -30.23 -5.80
C GLU A 357 -36.08 -29.14 -5.61
N ASP A 358 -35.78 -27.92 -6.05
CA ASP A 358 -36.73 -26.80 -5.98
C ASP A 358 -37.92 -27.05 -6.91
N GLY A 359 -39.13 -27.05 -6.34
CA GLY A 359 -40.38 -27.30 -7.04
C GLY A 359 -40.82 -28.76 -7.05
N ASP A 360 -40.13 -29.67 -6.36
CA ASP A 360 -40.61 -31.04 -6.21
C ASP A 360 -41.98 -31.08 -5.51
N GLU A 361 -42.90 -31.90 -6.04
CA GLU A 361 -44.29 -31.95 -5.59
C GLU A 361 -44.63 -33.34 -5.02
N PHE A 362 -45.19 -33.36 -3.81
CA PHE A 362 -45.54 -34.60 -3.12
C PHE A 362 -46.92 -34.54 -2.45
N TYR A 363 -47.53 -35.71 -2.27
CA TYR A 363 -48.61 -35.92 -1.32
C TYR A 363 -48.07 -36.67 -0.09
N TYR A 364 -48.33 -36.11 1.09
CA TYR A 364 -48.01 -36.73 2.37
C TYR A 364 -49.22 -37.41 2.98
N PHE A 365 -49.04 -38.61 3.51
CA PHE A 365 -50.06 -39.41 4.18
C PHE A 365 -49.57 -39.82 5.57
N VAL A 366 -50.47 -40.07 6.50
CA VAL A 366 -50.11 -40.58 7.83
C VAL A 366 -50.99 -41.77 8.21
N SER A 367 -50.41 -42.77 8.88
CA SER A 367 -51.16 -43.91 9.45
C SER A 367 -50.76 -44.12 10.90
N ALA A 368 -51.67 -44.58 11.75
CA ALA A 368 -51.32 -45.01 13.10
C ALA A 368 -50.75 -46.44 13.08
N GLU A 369 -49.63 -46.68 13.73
CA GLU A 369 -49.00 -48.00 13.82
C GLU A 369 -49.50 -48.76 15.06
N ASP A 370 -49.89 -50.03 14.89
CA ASP A 370 -50.40 -50.84 16.01
C ASP A 370 -49.30 -51.51 16.86
N LEU A 371 -49.69 -52.16 17.96
CA LEU A 371 -48.77 -52.86 18.88
C LEU A 371 -47.89 -53.96 18.26
N LEU A 372 -48.21 -54.43 17.05
CA LEU A 372 -47.46 -55.43 16.30
C LEU A 372 -46.70 -54.81 15.12
N ARG A 373 -46.61 -53.49 15.07
CA ARG A 373 -45.92 -52.71 14.04
C ARG A 373 -46.54 -52.80 12.66
N ARG A 374 -47.85 -52.95 12.62
CA ARG A 374 -48.62 -53.00 11.37
C ARG A 374 -49.24 -51.63 11.13
N PRO A 375 -49.20 -51.12 9.89
CA PRO A 375 -49.80 -49.83 9.57
C PRO A 375 -51.33 -49.88 9.70
N GLY A 376 -51.91 -48.83 10.26
CA GLY A 376 -53.34 -48.54 10.23
C GLY A 376 -53.79 -48.06 8.86
N TYR A 377 -55.06 -47.65 8.75
CA TYR A 377 -55.52 -46.97 7.54
C TYR A 377 -54.73 -45.67 7.33
N LEU A 378 -54.33 -45.41 6.08
CA LEU A 378 -53.78 -44.12 5.67
C LEU A 378 -54.86 -43.03 5.77
N SER A 379 -54.47 -41.85 6.21
CA SER A 379 -55.24 -40.63 6.03
C SER A 379 -55.31 -40.24 4.55
N ASP A 380 -56.20 -39.30 4.20
CA ASP A 380 -56.10 -38.63 2.91
C ASP A 380 -54.78 -37.83 2.84
N GLY A 381 -54.25 -37.68 1.63
CA GLY A 381 -52.98 -37.04 1.37
C GLY A 381 -53.09 -35.52 1.29
N HIS A 382 -52.05 -34.82 1.74
CA HIS A 382 -51.93 -33.36 1.63
C HIS A 382 -50.81 -32.98 0.66
N TYR A 383 -51.12 -32.08 -0.26
CA TYR A 383 -50.17 -31.59 -1.25
C TYR A 383 -49.14 -30.66 -0.61
N VAL A 384 -47.87 -30.90 -0.92
CA VAL A 384 -46.74 -30.06 -0.52
C VAL A 384 -45.83 -29.87 -1.72
N MET A 385 -45.47 -28.61 -1.98
CA MET A 385 -44.38 -28.24 -2.89
C MET A 385 -43.13 -27.94 -2.05
N ILE A 386 -42.02 -28.58 -2.39
CA ILE A 386 -40.72 -28.33 -1.77
C ILE A 386 -40.08 -27.13 -2.45
N CYS A 387 -39.54 -26.21 -1.66
CA CYS A 387 -39.05 -24.92 -2.14
C CYS A 387 -37.60 -24.71 -1.74
N ASP A 388 -36.81 -24.13 -2.64
CA ASP A 388 -35.59 -23.43 -2.26
C ASP A 388 -35.96 -22.13 -1.53
N ARG A 389 -35.54 -22.03 -0.27
CA ARG A 389 -35.67 -20.82 0.56
C ARG A 389 -34.33 -20.23 0.97
N GLN A 390 -33.23 -20.65 0.35
CA GLN A 390 -31.91 -20.14 0.64
C GLN A 390 -31.68 -18.84 -0.15
N PRO A 391 -31.50 -17.68 0.52
CA PRO A 391 -31.26 -16.44 -0.20
C PRO A 391 -29.92 -16.46 -0.93
N PRO A 392 -29.82 -15.78 -2.08
CA PRO A 392 -28.54 -15.58 -2.76
C PRO A 392 -27.56 -14.82 -1.88
N LEU A 393 -26.26 -14.96 -2.21
CA LEU A 393 -25.22 -14.16 -1.60
C LEU A 393 -25.46 -12.65 -1.86
N PRO A 394 -25.08 -11.77 -0.91
CA PRO A 394 -25.15 -10.33 -1.14
C PRO A 394 -24.34 -9.90 -2.37
N VAL A 395 -24.85 -8.91 -3.09
CA VAL A 395 -24.15 -8.36 -4.26
C VAL A 395 -22.89 -7.62 -3.83
N GLU A 396 -21.79 -7.84 -4.56
CA GLU A 396 -20.47 -7.25 -4.30
C GLU A 396 -20.12 -6.15 -5.32
N ASP A 397 -19.06 -5.40 -5.02
CA ASP A 397 -18.47 -4.36 -5.89
C ASP A 397 -19.49 -3.31 -6.37
N VAL A 398 -20.42 -2.91 -5.50
CA VAL A 398 -21.34 -1.81 -5.80
C VAL A 398 -20.54 -0.50 -5.79
N VAL A 399 -20.59 0.22 -6.91
CA VAL A 399 -19.92 1.50 -7.12
C VAL A 399 -20.92 2.50 -7.67
N VAL A 400 -20.86 3.74 -7.15
CA VAL A 400 -21.67 4.84 -7.64
C VAL A 400 -20.76 5.88 -8.29
N ALA A 401 -21.03 6.19 -9.55
CA ALA A 401 -20.30 7.18 -10.31
C ALA A 401 -21.24 8.28 -10.80
N ASN A 402 -20.70 9.49 -11.01
CA ASN A 402 -21.44 10.56 -11.65
C ASN A 402 -21.45 10.36 -13.17
N HIS A 403 -22.63 10.07 -13.72
CA HIS A 403 -22.85 9.98 -15.16
C HIS A 403 -23.21 11.36 -15.69
N PHE A 404 -22.39 11.86 -16.61
CA PHE A 404 -22.46 13.21 -17.12
C PHE A 404 -22.48 13.18 -18.64
N GLU A 405 -23.43 13.93 -19.19
CA GLU A 405 -23.53 14.15 -20.62
C GLU A 405 -23.07 15.58 -20.92
N ALA A 406 -21.99 15.71 -21.69
CA ALA A 406 -21.46 17.02 -22.05
C ALA A 406 -22.46 17.77 -22.96
N PRO A 407 -22.98 18.92 -22.54
CA PRO A 407 -23.98 19.65 -23.31
C PRO A 407 -23.32 20.37 -24.49
N THR A 408 -23.99 20.39 -25.64
CA THR A 408 -23.53 21.12 -26.83
C THR A 408 -23.94 22.60 -26.84
N ASP A 409 -24.86 23.00 -25.96
CA ASP A 409 -25.39 24.36 -25.84
C ASP A 409 -24.70 25.16 -24.72
N ALA A 410 -24.27 26.39 -25.02
CA ALA A 410 -23.53 27.25 -24.11
C ALA A 410 -24.37 27.73 -22.91
N ALA A 411 -25.70 27.90 -23.08
CA ALA A 411 -26.58 28.25 -21.97
C ALA A 411 -26.68 27.09 -20.96
N THR A 412 -26.77 25.86 -21.45
CA THR A 412 -26.78 24.64 -20.62
C THR A 412 -25.44 24.41 -19.91
N LEU A 413 -24.31 24.72 -20.55
CA LEU A 413 -22.99 24.66 -19.92
C LEU A 413 -22.85 25.68 -18.76
N SER A 414 -23.48 26.85 -18.89
CA SER A 414 -23.38 27.96 -17.93
C SER A 414 -24.14 27.76 -16.60
N SER A 415 -25.00 26.74 -16.49
CA SER A 415 -25.80 26.45 -15.29
C SER A 415 -25.03 25.62 -14.25
N PHE A 416 -24.65 24.38 -14.60
CA PHE A 416 -23.91 23.41 -13.75
C PHE A 416 -22.92 22.53 -14.54
N GLY A 417 -22.57 22.91 -15.77
CA GLY A 417 -21.71 22.14 -16.66
C GLY A 417 -22.44 21.11 -17.52
N GLY A 418 -23.72 20.82 -17.26
CA GLY A 418 -24.58 19.92 -18.07
C GLY A 418 -25.46 18.96 -17.26
N PRO A 419 -26.32 18.16 -17.91
CA PRO A 419 -27.12 17.13 -17.27
C PRO A 419 -26.25 16.08 -16.57
N GLN A 420 -26.62 15.72 -15.35
CA GLN A 420 -25.93 14.74 -14.51
C GLN A 420 -26.92 13.85 -13.79
N CYS A 421 -26.58 12.58 -13.62
CA CYS A 421 -27.28 11.63 -12.76
C CYS A 421 -26.27 10.68 -12.09
N LEU A 422 -26.71 9.93 -11.09
CA LEU A 422 -25.86 8.92 -10.46
C LEU A 422 -26.02 7.58 -11.18
N LYS A 423 -24.92 6.93 -11.53
CA LYS A 423 -24.88 5.60 -12.11
C LYS A 423 -24.45 4.62 -11.05
N VAL A 424 -25.31 3.67 -10.72
CA VAL A 424 -25.01 2.54 -9.85
C VAL A 424 -24.50 1.41 -10.73
N SER A 425 -23.36 0.83 -10.41
CA SER A 425 -22.81 -0.33 -11.11
C SER A 425 -22.40 -1.39 -10.10
N TRP A 426 -22.53 -2.67 -10.44
CA TRP A 426 -22.22 -3.78 -9.54
C TRP A 426 -21.73 -5.00 -10.32
N ARG A 427 -21.00 -5.86 -9.63
CA ARG A 427 -20.62 -7.15 -10.19
C ARG A 427 -21.82 -8.10 -10.11
N PRO A 428 -22.26 -8.70 -11.22
CA PRO A 428 -23.32 -9.70 -11.16
C PRO A 428 -22.82 -10.94 -10.41
N LEU A 429 -23.73 -11.61 -9.70
CA LEU A 429 -23.44 -12.86 -8.99
C LEU A 429 -22.96 -13.92 -9.98
N SER A 430 -21.90 -14.65 -9.61
CA SER A 430 -21.37 -15.74 -10.43
C SER A 430 -22.36 -16.88 -10.47
N ILE A 431 -22.67 -17.35 -11.68
CA ILE A 431 -23.59 -18.45 -11.90
C ILE A 431 -22.78 -19.68 -12.31
N GLU A 432 -22.94 -20.80 -11.60
CA GLU A 432 -22.35 -22.09 -11.98
C GLU A 432 -23.15 -22.75 -13.12
N ASP A 433 -24.48 -22.58 -13.16
CA ASP A 433 -25.36 -22.98 -14.27
C ASP A 433 -26.25 -21.82 -14.76
N PRO A 434 -25.90 -21.19 -15.90
CA PRO A 434 -26.65 -20.07 -16.48
C PRO A 434 -28.12 -20.37 -16.82
N ALA A 435 -28.51 -21.64 -16.90
CA ALA A 435 -29.89 -22.05 -17.18
C ALA A 435 -30.78 -22.10 -15.92
N LEU A 436 -30.18 -22.27 -14.73
CA LEU A 436 -30.90 -22.49 -13.46
C LEU A 436 -31.12 -21.21 -12.64
N ASN A 437 -30.18 -20.25 -12.65
CA ASN A 437 -30.27 -19.08 -11.75
C ASN A 437 -30.61 -17.78 -12.49
N LYS A 438 -31.90 -17.46 -12.57
CA LYS A 438 -32.40 -16.18 -13.09
C LYS A 438 -32.47 -15.13 -11.99
N TYR A 439 -31.37 -14.42 -11.74
CA TYR A 439 -31.39 -13.34 -10.76
C TYR A 439 -32.07 -12.06 -11.30
N ASN A 440 -32.82 -11.38 -10.45
CA ASN A 440 -33.23 -9.99 -10.64
C ASN A 440 -32.52 -9.09 -9.61
N TYR A 441 -32.10 -7.91 -10.03
CA TYR A 441 -31.46 -6.93 -9.15
C TYR A 441 -32.39 -5.78 -8.81
N TYR A 442 -32.38 -5.38 -7.54
CA TYR A 442 -33.15 -4.28 -6.97
C TYR A 442 -32.21 -3.27 -6.33
N ILE A 443 -32.45 -1.98 -6.57
CA ILE A 443 -31.58 -0.87 -6.20
C ILE A 443 -32.31 0.00 -5.21
N TYR A 444 -31.64 0.28 -4.11
CA TYR A 444 -32.16 1.07 -3.00
C TYR A 444 -31.35 2.33 -2.82
N ARG A 445 -32.01 3.45 -2.51
CA ARG A 445 -31.37 4.76 -2.30
C ARG A 445 -31.65 5.30 -0.91
N TRP A 446 -30.59 5.54 -0.14
CA TRP A 446 -30.65 6.00 1.24
C TRP A 446 -30.08 7.40 1.37
N THR A 447 -30.61 8.16 2.33
CA THR A 447 -30.07 9.50 2.66
C THR A 447 -28.90 9.44 3.64
N SER A 448 -28.78 8.36 4.40
CA SER A 448 -27.66 8.07 5.30
C SER A 448 -27.48 6.57 5.50
N THR A 449 -26.32 6.15 6.02
CA THR A 449 -26.09 4.76 6.45
C THR A 449 -26.96 4.36 7.65
N ASP A 450 -27.33 5.32 8.51
CA ASP A 450 -28.22 5.06 9.65
C ASP A 450 -29.65 4.72 9.19
N GLU A 451 -30.14 5.42 8.16
CA GLU A 451 -31.44 5.11 7.56
C GLU A 451 -31.45 3.70 6.96
N MET A 452 -30.38 3.32 6.26
CA MET A 452 -30.21 1.98 5.72
C MET A 452 -30.27 0.94 6.84
N LEU A 453 -29.51 1.12 7.93
CA LEU A 453 -29.55 0.17 9.05
C LEU A 453 -30.94 0.07 9.68
N ALA A 454 -31.68 1.18 9.76
CA ALA A 454 -33.02 1.21 10.35
C ALA A 454 -34.11 0.56 9.46
N LYS A 455 -33.96 0.62 8.13
CA LYS A 455 -35.02 0.24 7.18
C LYS A 455 -34.68 -0.93 6.25
N SER A 456 -33.43 -1.41 6.24
CA SER A 456 -32.94 -2.44 5.30
C SER A 456 -33.66 -3.78 5.37
N ALA A 457 -34.38 -4.07 6.46
CA ALA A 457 -35.22 -5.25 6.59
C ALA A 457 -36.48 -5.19 5.70
N ASP A 458 -37.00 -4.00 5.42
CA ASP A 458 -38.18 -3.81 4.55
C ASP A 458 -37.74 -3.78 3.08
N PRO A 459 -38.13 -4.77 2.25
CA PRO A 459 -37.73 -4.84 0.85
C PRO A 459 -38.38 -3.77 -0.03
N THR A 460 -39.39 -3.06 0.46
CA THR A 460 -40.08 -1.98 -0.28
C THR A 460 -39.56 -0.59 0.10
N ALA A 461 -38.94 -0.45 1.27
CA ALA A 461 -38.43 0.82 1.76
C ALA A 461 -37.28 1.31 0.88
N ASN A 462 -37.42 2.53 0.34
CA ASN A 462 -36.38 3.20 -0.46
C ASN A 462 -35.94 2.44 -1.72
N LEU A 463 -36.80 1.55 -2.24
CA LEU A 463 -36.61 0.91 -3.54
C LEU A 463 -36.78 1.96 -4.65
N VAL A 464 -35.77 2.11 -5.51
CA VAL A 464 -35.75 3.12 -6.59
C VAL A 464 -35.51 2.54 -7.98
N GLY A 465 -35.14 1.27 -8.09
CA GLY A 465 -34.95 0.60 -9.37
C GLY A 465 -35.05 -0.92 -9.23
N GLY A 466 -35.56 -1.58 -10.27
CA GLY A 466 -35.80 -3.03 -10.28
C GLY A 466 -37.21 -3.38 -10.74
N PRO A 467 -37.47 -4.64 -11.14
CA PRO A 467 -36.49 -5.72 -11.29
C PRO A 467 -35.59 -5.51 -12.51
N ILE A 468 -34.27 -5.52 -12.29
CA ILE A 468 -33.28 -5.49 -13.38
C ILE A 468 -32.82 -6.91 -13.63
N ARG A 469 -33.22 -7.45 -14.78
CA ARG A 469 -32.85 -8.82 -15.16
C ARG A 469 -31.34 -8.97 -15.25
N HIS A 470 -30.82 -10.04 -14.65
CA HIS A 470 -29.45 -10.45 -14.85
C HIS A 470 -29.14 -10.65 -16.34
N VAL A 471 -27.95 -10.20 -16.76
CA VAL A 471 -27.44 -10.42 -18.11
C VAL A 471 -26.29 -11.41 -18.01
N PRO A 472 -26.42 -12.62 -18.60
CA PRO A 472 -25.36 -13.63 -18.61
C PRO A 472 -24.05 -13.07 -19.19
N ASP A 473 -22.92 -13.50 -18.63
CA ASP A 473 -21.55 -13.14 -19.05
C ASP A 473 -21.17 -11.65 -18.93
N ALA A 474 -22.04 -10.80 -18.39
CA ALA A 474 -21.68 -9.41 -18.09
C ALA A 474 -20.65 -9.37 -16.96
N SER A 475 -19.52 -8.70 -17.16
CA SER A 475 -18.55 -8.48 -16.07
C SER A 475 -19.02 -7.41 -15.07
N LEU A 476 -19.92 -6.53 -15.50
CA LEU A 476 -20.46 -5.42 -14.71
C LEU A 476 -21.88 -5.09 -15.18
N MET A 477 -22.81 -5.01 -14.25
CA MET A 477 -24.17 -4.52 -14.46
C MET A 477 -24.25 -3.04 -14.06
N SER A 478 -25.19 -2.29 -14.63
CA SER A 478 -25.39 -0.90 -14.22
C SER A 478 -26.79 -0.36 -14.45
N TRP A 479 -27.15 0.63 -13.65
CA TRP A 479 -28.42 1.36 -13.68
C TRP A 479 -28.20 2.85 -13.46
N LEU A 480 -29.01 3.68 -14.13
CA LEU A 480 -28.95 5.14 -14.01
C LEU A 480 -30.10 5.63 -13.12
N ASP A 481 -29.75 6.33 -12.05
CA ASP A 481 -30.70 7.00 -11.17
C ASP A 481 -31.19 8.30 -11.82
N GLN A 482 -32.12 8.13 -12.77
CA GLN A 482 -32.75 9.20 -13.52
C GLN A 482 -34.23 9.36 -13.17
N PRO A 483 -34.79 10.56 -13.36
CA PRO A 483 -36.19 10.82 -13.06
C PRO A 483 -37.07 10.02 -14.01
N THR A 484 -37.85 9.09 -13.47
CA THR A 484 -38.84 8.29 -14.22
C THR A 484 -40.18 8.32 -13.49
N VAL A 485 -41.23 7.73 -14.08
CA VAL A 485 -42.54 7.59 -13.42
C VAL A 485 -42.41 6.75 -12.13
N GLU A 486 -41.51 5.77 -12.13
CA GLU A 486 -41.26 4.84 -11.02
C GLU A 486 -40.24 5.39 -10.00
N ASN A 487 -39.41 6.36 -10.41
CA ASN A 487 -38.42 7.04 -9.57
C ASN A 487 -38.45 8.56 -9.80
N PRO A 488 -39.52 9.26 -9.34
CA PRO A 488 -39.69 10.70 -9.58
C PRO A 488 -38.72 11.56 -8.75
N GLU A 489 -38.19 11.02 -7.65
CA GLU A 489 -37.31 11.73 -6.70
C GLU A 489 -35.81 11.48 -6.96
N ALA A 490 -35.45 11.07 -8.18
CA ALA A 490 -34.05 10.92 -8.59
C ALA A 490 -33.24 12.22 -8.32
N PRO A 491 -32.02 12.13 -7.77
CA PRO A 491 -31.17 13.29 -7.49
C PRO A 491 -30.97 14.16 -8.73
N GLN A 492 -31.17 15.47 -8.59
CA GLN A 492 -31.11 16.42 -9.70
C GLN A 492 -30.35 17.71 -9.33
N LEU A 493 -29.73 18.32 -10.34
CA LEU A 493 -29.16 19.66 -10.24
C LEU A 493 -30.23 20.72 -10.59
N PRO A 494 -30.27 21.88 -9.91
CA PRO A 494 -29.35 22.36 -8.86
C PRO A 494 -29.59 21.82 -7.45
N GLN A 495 -30.77 21.28 -7.17
CA GLN A 495 -31.29 21.13 -5.80
C GLN A 495 -30.44 20.20 -4.93
N ASP A 496 -29.88 19.16 -5.53
CA ASP A 496 -29.11 18.13 -4.85
C ASP A 496 -27.61 18.22 -5.08
N ALA A 497 -27.13 19.38 -5.55
CA ALA A 497 -25.70 19.65 -5.66
C ALA A 497 -25.02 19.46 -4.29
N SER A 498 -23.95 18.68 -4.25
CA SER A 498 -23.17 18.37 -3.04
C SER A 498 -23.92 17.58 -1.96
N ARG A 499 -25.10 17.02 -2.26
CA ARG A 499 -25.75 16.04 -1.37
C ARG A 499 -25.19 14.64 -1.61
N THR A 500 -25.01 13.89 -0.53
CA THR A 500 -24.58 12.50 -0.56
C THR A 500 -25.77 11.58 -0.53
N TYR A 501 -25.84 10.67 -1.50
CA TYR A 501 -26.80 9.56 -1.52
C TYR A 501 -26.04 8.26 -1.41
N TYR A 502 -26.60 7.29 -0.69
CA TYR A 502 -26.05 5.96 -0.54
C TYR A 502 -26.91 4.97 -1.30
N TYR A 503 -26.30 3.98 -1.94
CA TYR A 503 -26.99 2.97 -2.71
C TYR A 503 -26.60 1.59 -2.24
N THR A 504 -27.58 0.69 -2.20
CA THR A 504 -27.36 -0.74 -2.02
C THR A 504 -28.08 -1.50 -3.12
N VAL A 505 -27.60 -2.71 -3.41
CA VAL A 505 -28.20 -3.62 -4.39
C VAL A 505 -28.53 -4.93 -3.69
N ARG A 506 -29.71 -5.47 -3.99
CA ARG A 506 -30.14 -6.82 -3.59
C ARG A 506 -30.36 -7.67 -4.83
N ALA A 507 -30.12 -8.96 -4.73
CA ALA A 507 -30.43 -9.95 -5.75
C ALA A 507 -31.61 -10.82 -5.29
N GLU A 508 -32.54 -11.09 -6.18
CA GLU A 508 -33.64 -12.03 -5.99
C GLU A 508 -33.41 -13.23 -6.93
N ASP A 509 -33.49 -14.45 -6.41
CA ASP A 509 -33.49 -15.66 -7.25
C ASP A 509 -34.87 -15.99 -7.82
N ALA A 510 -34.96 -17.09 -8.55
CA ALA A 510 -36.19 -17.58 -9.13
C ALA A 510 -36.53 -18.97 -8.55
N SER A 511 -36.93 -19.01 -7.28
CA SER A 511 -37.46 -20.21 -6.62
C SER A 511 -38.92 -20.51 -7.00
N ALA A 512 -39.30 -21.79 -7.03
CA ALA A 512 -40.63 -22.29 -7.38
C ALA A 512 -41.76 -21.69 -6.53
N CYS A 513 -41.46 -21.35 -5.27
CA CYS A 513 -42.42 -20.83 -4.30
C CYS A 513 -42.37 -19.30 -4.11
N GLY A 514 -41.60 -18.60 -4.93
CA GLY A 514 -41.36 -17.15 -4.83
C GLY A 514 -39.89 -16.85 -4.58
N GLY A 515 -39.38 -15.75 -5.16
CA GLY A 515 -37.96 -15.41 -5.14
C GLY A 515 -37.42 -15.07 -3.76
N ASN A 516 -36.23 -15.56 -3.43
CA ASN A 516 -35.52 -15.24 -2.20
C ASN A 516 -34.62 -14.03 -2.41
N LEU A 517 -34.76 -13.03 -1.55
CA LEU A 517 -34.03 -11.77 -1.65
C LEU A 517 -32.77 -11.79 -0.78
N SER A 518 -31.60 -11.57 -1.39
CA SER A 518 -30.31 -11.47 -0.70
C SER A 518 -30.31 -10.37 0.37
N ALA A 519 -29.32 -10.35 1.27
CA ALA A 519 -29.08 -9.16 2.07
C ALA A 519 -28.67 -7.96 1.17
N ASN A 520 -28.78 -6.74 1.71
CA ASN A 520 -28.26 -5.54 1.06
C ASN A 520 -26.73 -5.64 0.88
N SER A 521 -26.23 -5.20 -0.27
CA SER A 521 -24.79 -4.98 -0.48
C SER A 521 -24.22 -3.98 0.52
N ALA A 522 -22.88 -3.88 0.58
CA ALA A 522 -22.24 -2.73 1.22
C ALA A 522 -22.72 -1.42 0.56
N PRO A 523 -22.98 -0.35 1.34
CA PRO A 523 -23.46 0.91 0.79
C PRO A 523 -22.36 1.63 0.03
N ALA A 524 -22.67 2.06 -1.19
CA ALA A 524 -21.80 2.89 -2.02
C ALA A 524 -22.40 4.30 -2.15
N TYR A 525 -21.58 5.34 -2.01
CA TYR A 525 -22.06 6.72 -2.03
C TYR A 525 -21.78 7.44 -3.35
N GLY A 526 -22.70 8.32 -3.74
CA GLY A 526 -22.56 9.19 -4.89
C GLY A 526 -22.95 10.64 -4.56
N VAL A 527 -22.34 11.59 -5.25
CA VAL A 527 -22.59 13.03 -5.11
C VAL A 527 -22.66 13.68 -6.48
N LEU A 528 -23.70 14.49 -6.72
CA LEU A 528 -23.77 15.37 -7.89
C LEU A 528 -22.90 16.62 -7.67
N ARG A 529 -22.09 16.99 -8.68
CA ARG A 529 -21.11 18.08 -8.58
C ARG A 529 -21.41 19.18 -9.59
N ASP A 530 -21.13 20.42 -9.23
CA ASP A 530 -21.06 21.50 -10.21
C ASP A 530 -19.81 21.31 -11.06
N ARG A 531 -19.96 21.23 -12.39
CA ARG A 531 -18.86 21.05 -13.35
C ARG A 531 -18.60 22.29 -14.19
N ARG A 532 -19.12 23.46 -13.79
CA ARG A 532 -18.84 24.70 -14.50
C ARG A 532 -17.35 25.04 -14.42
N PRO A 533 -16.66 25.21 -15.55
CA PRO A 533 -15.27 25.65 -15.53
C PRO A 533 -15.16 27.05 -14.93
N LEU A 534 -14.02 27.31 -14.29
CA LEU A 534 -13.66 28.67 -13.89
C LEU A 534 -13.25 29.48 -15.13
N GLY A 535 -13.47 30.80 -15.06
CA GLY A 535 -13.01 31.71 -16.11
C GLY A 535 -11.49 31.77 -16.23
N THR A 536 -11.00 32.50 -17.22
CA THR A 536 -9.56 32.71 -17.42
C THR A 536 -9.00 33.74 -16.43
N PRO A 537 -8.07 33.38 -15.54
CA PRO A 537 -7.46 34.32 -14.62
C PRO A 537 -6.51 35.29 -15.36
N LYS A 538 -6.14 36.39 -14.70
CA LYS A 538 -5.18 37.38 -15.23
C LYS A 538 -4.10 37.65 -14.20
N GLY A 539 -2.90 38.01 -14.67
CA GLY A 539 -1.79 38.33 -13.78
C GLY A 539 -0.62 38.98 -14.50
N ASN A 540 0.38 39.40 -13.74
CA ASN A 540 1.58 40.06 -14.25
C ASN A 540 2.80 39.73 -13.39
N VAL A 541 3.98 40.07 -13.90
CA VAL A 541 5.27 39.92 -13.22
C VAL A 541 6.08 41.22 -13.33
N ARG A 542 6.87 41.51 -12.29
CA ARG A 542 7.71 42.70 -12.12
C ARG A 542 9.14 42.25 -11.87
N THR A 543 10.08 42.98 -12.47
CA THR A 543 11.52 42.75 -12.30
C THR A 543 12.17 43.92 -11.60
N ARG A 544 13.26 43.64 -10.89
CA ARG A 544 14.20 44.66 -10.44
C ARG A 544 14.98 45.18 -11.65
N CYS A 545 14.86 46.47 -11.91
CA CYS A 545 15.67 47.25 -12.82
C CYS A 545 16.77 47.96 -12.06
N VAL A 546 17.94 48.06 -12.68
CA VAL A 546 19.11 48.70 -12.09
C VAL A 546 19.80 49.61 -13.11
N GLU A 547 20.15 50.81 -12.69
CA GLU A 547 20.79 51.85 -13.51
C GLU A 547 22.02 52.44 -12.81
N VAL A 548 23.03 52.80 -13.60
CA VAL A 548 24.26 53.46 -13.12
C VAL A 548 24.16 54.95 -13.40
N GLU A 549 24.36 55.79 -12.38
CA GLU A 549 24.37 57.24 -12.50
C GLU A 549 25.72 57.81 -12.04
N ILE A 550 26.18 58.91 -12.65
CA ILE A 550 27.40 59.62 -12.24
C ILE A 550 27.06 61.06 -11.84
N LYS A 551 27.47 61.47 -10.64
CA LYS A 551 27.21 62.81 -10.07
C LYS A 551 28.51 63.54 -9.71
N VAL A 552 28.51 64.86 -9.81
CA VAL A 552 29.59 65.70 -9.28
C VAL A 552 29.35 65.93 -7.79
N LEU A 553 30.27 65.51 -6.93
CA LEU A 553 30.20 65.76 -5.48
C LEU A 553 30.81 67.10 -5.10
N GLY A 554 31.84 67.57 -5.81
CA GLY A 554 32.42 68.88 -5.54
C GLY A 554 33.73 69.17 -6.26
N GLN A 555 34.17 70.42 -6.18
CA GLN A 555 35.42 70.91 -6.74
C GLN A 555 36.19 71.73 -5.69
N VAL A 556 37.47 71.42 -5.48
CA VAL A 556 38.31 72.07 -4.46
C VAL A 556 39.66 72.50 -5.06
N SER A 557 40.14 73.68 -4.68
CA SER A 557 41.50 74.15 -5.03
C SER A 557 42.48 73.84 -3.90
N TYR A 558 43.60 73.16 -4.20
CA TYR A 558 44.64 72.81 -3.22
C TYR A 558 46.01 73.37 -3.62
N THR A 559 46.96 73.49 -2.69
CA THR A 559 48.33 73.98 -2.93
C THR A 559 49.26 72.80 -3.23
N LEU A 560 50.16 72.96 -4.21
CA LEU A 560 51.17 71.97 -4.59
C LEU A 560 52.41 72.11 -3.67
N GLY A 561 53.12 71.01 -3.36
CA GLY A 561 54.23 70.99 -2.38
C GLY A 561 55.45 71.86 -2.74
N GLU A 562 56.42 72.03 -1.83
CA GLU A 562 57.55 72.99 -1.90
C GLU A 562 58.58 72.78 -3.03
N GLU A 563 58.35 71.87 -3.99
CA GLU A 563 59.11 71.83 -5.25
C GLU A 563 58.47 72.81 -6.25
N GLY A 564 59.28 73.69 -6.86
CA GLY A 564 58.80 74.85 -7.62
C GLY A 564 57.62 74.61 -8.58
N ALA A 565 56.81 75.66 -8.79
CA ALA A 565 55.54 75.58 -9.51
C ALA A 565 55.67 74.80 -10.84
N PRO A 566 54.85 73.76 -11.08
CA PRO A 566 54.97 72.92 -12.26
C PRO A 566 54.71 73.72 -13.54
N ALA A 567 55.42 73.36 -14.61
CA ALA A 567 55.29 74.01 -15.92
C ALA A 567 53.88 73.91 -16.52
N ASN A 568 53.03 73.02 -15.98
CA ASN A 568 51.72 72.63 -16.48
C ASN A 568 50.64 72.78 -15.39
N ALA A 569 49.39 73.00 -15.79
CA ALA A 569 48.26 73.00 -14.85
C ALA A 569 47.97 71.57 -14.35
N VAL A 570 47.76 71.43 -13.03
CA VAL A 570 47.51 70.13 -12.39
C VAL A 570 46.03 69.99 -12.03
N PHE A 571 45.41 68.94 -12.57
CA PHE A 571 44.06 68.52 -12.20
C PHE A 571 44.12 67.11 -11.60
N THR A 572 43.44 66.93 -10.47
CA THR A 572 43.21 65.63 -9.85
C THR A 572 41.73 65.31 -9.94
N VAL A 573 41.36 64.21 -10.60
CA VAL A 573 39.97 63.76 -10.62
C VAL A 573 39.87 62.52 -9.74
N VAL A 574 39.03 62.59 -8.72
CA VAL A 574 38.75 61.50 -7.80
C VAL A 574 37.34 61.01 -8.08
N VAL A 575 37.19 59.71 -8.29
CA VAL A 575 35.91 59.07 -8.57
C VAL A 575 35.66 58.04 -7.48
N THR A 576 34.53 58.16 -6.78
CA THR A 576 34.08 57.17 -5.81
C THR A 576 32.90 56.35 -6.35
N ARG A 577 32.68 55.14 -5.81
CA ARG A 577 31.48 54.32 -6.08
C ARG A 577 30.72 54.02 -4.78
N ASP A 578 29.40 53.85 -4.88
CA ASP A 578 28.54 53.43 -3.75
C ASP A 578 28.27 51.92 -3.71
N ASN A 579 28.49 51.22 -4.83
CA ASN A 579 28.21 49.82 -5.00
C ASN A 579 29.39 49.11 -5.70
N PRO A 580 29.88 47.98 -5.17
CA PRO A 580 31.00 47.26 -5.76
C PRO A 580 30.71 46.65 -7.14
N ASP A 581 29.43 46.53 -7.55
CA ASP A 581 29.06 46.07 -8.89
C ASP A 581 29.46 47.08 -9.99
N ILE A 582 29.73 48.33 -9.62
CA ILE A 582 30.30 49.35 -10.51
C ILE A 582 31.80 49.05 -10.66
N GLU A 583 32.19 48.55 -11.83
CA GLU A 583 33.52 47.98 -12.05
C GLU A 583 34.54 48.99 -12.56
N TRP A 584 34.11 49.99 -13.33
CA TRP A 584 35.04 50.90 -13.99
C TRP A 584 34.51 52.31 -14.15
N VAL A 585 35.45 53.23 -14.29
CA VAL A 585 35.22 54.61 -14.72
C VAL A 585 36.14 54.94 -15.88
N GLU A 586 35.63 55.67 -16.85
CA GLU A 586 36.36 56.13 -18.03
C GLU A 586 36.30 57.65 -18.08
N LEU A 587 37.47 58.27 -18.30
CA LEU A 587 37.63 59.72 -18.24
C LEU A 587 38.37 60.25 -19.47
N ARG A 588 37.87 61.37 -20.00
CA ARG A 588 38.51 62.12 -21.08
C ARG A 588 38.55 63.59 -20.74
N ALA A 589 39.66 64.24 -21.04
CA ALA A 589 39.81 65.69 -20.91
C ALA A 589 39.90 66.34 -22.29
N SER A 590 39.25 67.49 -22.47
CA SER A 590 39.40 68.31 -23.68
C SER A 590 39.83 69.73 -23.31
N TYR A 591 40.83 70.24 -24.02
CA TYR A 591 41.43 71.57 -23.81
C TYR A 591 41.94 72.18 -25.13
N VAL A 592 42.39 73.43 -25.08
CA VAL A 592 42.92 74.17 -26.26
C VAL A 592 44.37 74.58 -26.01
N ASP A 593 45.28 74.26 -26.94
CA ASP A 593 46.70 74.65 -26.86
C ASP A 593 46.94 76.14 -27.17
N ALA A 594 47.91 76.75 -26.49
CA ALA A 594 48.33 78.11 -26.81
C ALA A 594 49.03 78.17 -28.17
N GLY A 595 48.44 78.90 -29.12
CA GLY A 595 48.99 79.14 -30.45
C GLY A 595 48.43 78.23 -31.55
N ALA A 596 47.58 77.25 -31.22
CA ALA A 596 46.85 76.47 -32.21
C ALA A 596 45.65 77.27 -32.73
N SER A 597 45.64 77.56 -34.03
CA SER A 597 44.46 78.11 -34.69
C SER A 597 43.48 76.96 -34.95
N GLN A 598 42.45 76.82 -34.09
CA GLN A 598 41.28 75.94 -34.28
C GLN A 598 41.55 74.42 -34.18
N GLY A 599 41.92 73.93 -32.99
CA GLY A 599 41.86 72.50 -32.67
C GLY A 599 41.59 72.26 -31.19
N LEU A 600 40.50 71.55 -30.86
CA LEU A 600 40.28 70.96 -29.54
C LEU A 600 41.25 69.78 -29.41
N ASN A 601 42.15 69.85 -28.44
CA ASN A 601 42.96 68.71 -28.07
C ASN A 601 42.18 67.89 -27.04
N THR A 602 41.95 66.63 -27.39
CA THR A 602 41.33 65.67 -26.50
C THR A 602 42.43 64.71 -26.03
N VAL A 603 42.57 64.59 -24.72
CA VAL A 603 43.43 63.59 -24.09
C VAL A 603 42.53 62.55 -23.45
N ASP A 604 42.69 61.32 -23.89
CA ASP A 604 42.09 60.17 -23.25
C ASP A 604 42.89 59.84 -21.99
N LEU A 605 42.23 59.83 -20.84
CA LEU A 605 42.84 59.43 -19.57
C LEU A 605 42.64 57.93 -19.32
N GLY A 606 41.90 57.26 -20.19
CA GLY A 606 41.68 55.81 -20.19
C GLY A 606 40.54 55.38 -19.27
N ARG A 607 40.28 54.08 -19.32
CA ARG A 607 39.42 53.36 -18.39
C ARG A 607 40.26 52.81 -17.25
N VAL A 608 39.79 53.01 -16.03
CA VAL A 608 40.38 52.44 -14.82
C VAL A 608 39.31 51.62 -14.09
N TYR A 609 39.68 50.41 -13.72
CA TYR A 609 38.84 49.51 -12.95
C TYR A 609 39.07 49.73 -11.45
N PHE A 610 37.99 49.71 -10.68
CA PHE A 610 38.08 49.77 -9.22
C PHE A 610 38.71 48.48 -8.70
N ALA A 611 39.65 48.61 -7.77
CA ALA A 611 40.26 47.48 -7.09
C ALA A 611 39.27 46.78 -6.14
N GLU A 612 39.56 45.52 -5.82
CA GLU A 612 38.75 44.77 -4.87
C GLU A 612 38.86 45.42 -3.47
N GLY A 613 37.71 45.76 -2.87
CA GLY A 613 37.67 46.47 -1.58
C GLY A 613 38.09 47.94 -1.63
N VAL A 614 38.35 48.50 -2.82
CA VAL A 614 38.67 49.92 -3.01
C VAL A 614 37.53 50.62 -3.75
N ASP A 615 37.02 51.68 -3.15
CA ASP A 615 35.87 52.43 -3.69
C ASP A 615 36.26 53.80 -4.25
N GLU A 616 37.57 54.07 -4.39
CA GLU A 616 38.11 55.33 -4.90
C GLU A 616 39.14 55.09 -6.01
N VAL A 617 38.98 55.77 -7.14
CA VAL A 617 39.96 55.84 -8.23
C VAL A 617 40.42 57.29 -8.40
N VAL A 618 41.73 57.49 -8.59
CA VAL A 618 42.34 58.81 -8.74
C VAL A 618 43.06 58.93 -10.09
N TYR A 619 42.64 59.90 -10.89
CA TYR A 619 43.36 60.33 -12.09
C TYR A 619 44.23 61.54 -11.77
N TYR A 620 45.54 61.38 -11.94
CA TYR A 620 46.49 62.49 -11.94
C TYR A 620 46.76 62.92 -13.37
N THR A 621 46.42 64.16 -13.71
CA THR A 621 46.73 64.69 -15.03
C THR A 621 47.48 66.01 -14.98
N ASN A 622 48.64 66.02 -15.66
CA ASN A 622 49.52 67.16 -15.82
C ASN A 622 49.40 67.67 -17.28
N HIS A 623 48.33 68.37 -17.59
CA HIS A 623 48.09 68.82 -18.96
C HIS A 623 48.97 70.01 -19.32
N THR A 624 49.59 69.95 -20.50
CA THR A 624 50.37 71.03 -21.10
C THR A 624 49.48 72.14 -21.65
N SER A 625 48.49 72.62 -20.88
CA SER A 625 47.78 73.83 -21.28
C SER A 625 48.73 75.01 -21.15
N LYS A 626 49.25 75.48 -22.28
CA LYS A 626 50.05 76.71 -22.34
C LYS A 626 49.17 77.98 -22.27
N SER A 627 47.85 77.86 -22.06
CA SER A 627 46.88 78.97 -22.09
C SER A 627 45.88 78.97 -20.91
N ASP A 628 45.32 80.12 -20.57
CA ASP A 628 44.24 80.30 -19.57
C ASP A 628 42.87 79.86 -20.13
N GLN A 629 42.76 78.65 -20.69
CA GLN A 629 41.49 78.11 -21.21
C GLN A 629 40.90 77.06 -20.26
N ASP A 630 39.58 76.92 -20.27
CA ASP A 630 38.85 75.94 -19.47
C ASP A 630 39.12 74.51 -19.95
N VAL A 631 39.09 73.55 -19.01
CA VAL A 631 39.24 72.12 -19.30
C VAL A 631 37.90 71.43 -19.05
N THR A 632 37.37 70.74 -20.07
CA THR A 632 36.15 69.94 -19.95
C THR A 632 36.50 68.48 -19.75
N PHE A 633 35.99 67.90 -18.67
CA PHE A 633 36.07 66.48 -18.34
C PHE A 633 34.78 65.78 -18.75
N TYR A 634 34.91 64.69 -19.50
CA TYR A 634 33.85 63.76 -19.82
C TYR A 634 34.09 62.47 -19.05
N ALA A 635 33.12 62.08 -18.23
CA ALA A 635 33.21 60.90 -17.38
C ALA A 635 31.98 60.01 -17.57
N ARG A 636 32.18 58.70 -17.63
CA ARG A 636 31.12 57.70 -17.52
C ARG A 636 31.62 56.52 -16.71
N GLY A 637 30.73 55.83 -16.03
CA GLY A 637 31.04 54.56 -15.37
C GLY A 637 30.21 53.43 -15.96
N GLY A 638 30.64 52.21 -15.70
CA GLY A 638 29.87 51.03 -16.02
C GLY A 638 29.93 49.99 -14.91
N ASP A 639 28.86 49.20 -14.84
CA ASP A 639 28.76 48.04 -13.97
C ASP A 639 29.12 46.75 -14.71
N ARG A 640 29.17 45.67 -13.94
CA ARG A 640 29.45 44.33 -14.46
C ARG A 640 28.31 43.69 -15.25
N TYR A 641 27.10 44.24 -15.14
CA TYR A 641 25.92 43.78 -15.87
C TYR A 641 25.80 44.42 -17.26
N GLY A 642 26.78 45.24 -17.65
CA GLY A 642 26.82 45.91 -18.95
C GLY A 642 25.98 47.18 -19.00
N LYS A 643 25.66 47.78 -17.85
CA LYS A 643 25.02 49.10 -17.78
C LYS A 643 26.07 50.18 -17.67
N THR A 644 25.90 51.22 -18.46
CA THR A 644 26.76 52.41 -18.42
C THR A 644 25.95 53.64 -18.04
N SER A 645 26.53 54.53 -17.25
CA SER A 645 25.95 55.83 -17.00
C SER A 645 25.91 56.67 -18.29
N SER A 646 24.98 57.63 -18.35
CA SER A 646 25.12 58.72 -19.31
C SER A 646 26.45 59.44 -19.12
N VAL A 647 27.06 59.93 -20.21
CA VAL A 647 28.31 60.68 -20.14
C VAL A 647 28.07 62.01 -19.42
N LEU A 648 28.71 62.17 -18.25
CA LEU A 648 28.78 63.43 -17.54
C LEU A 648 29.83 64.32 -18.19
N SER A 649 29.45 65.57 -18.47
CA SER A 649 30.38 66.61 -18.94
C SER A 649 30.46 67.71 -17.90
N THR A 650 31.65 67.98 -17.37
CA THR A 650 31.89 69.05 -16.40
C THR A 650 33.11 69.88 -16.78
N THR A 651 32.98 71.20 -16.72
CA THR A 651 34.03 72.14 -17.15
C THR A 651 34.65 72.81 -15.92
N LEU A 652 35.97 72.71 -15.80
CA LEU A 652 36.74 73.35 -14.74
C LEU A 652 37.38 74.64 -15.27
N GLY A 653 37.27 75.71 -14.48
CA GLY A 653 37.80 77.03 -14.84
C GLY A 653 39.31 77.04 -15.06
N SER A 654 39.76 77.88 -16.00
CA SER A 654 41.16 78.06 -16.40
C SER A 654 42.16 78.15 -15.23
N ARG A 655 43.28 77.43 -15.34
CA ARG A 655 44.48 77.64 -14.52
C ARG A 655 45.70 77.90 -15.39
N GLY A 656 46.41 78.98 -15.09
CA GLY A 656 47.63 79.34 -15.80
C GLY A 656 48.79 78.37 -15.52
N PRO A 657 49.71 78.19 -16.49
CA PRO A 657 50.96 77.44 -16.28
C PRO A 657 51.80 78.09 -15.17
N ASN A 658 52.54 77.29 -14.38
CA ASN A 658 53.29 77.72 -13.19
C ASN A 658 52.42 78.20 -12.00
N SER A 659 51.18 77.72 -11.88
CA SER A 659 50.39 77.92 -10.65
C SER A 659 50.92 77.04 -9.51
N ASP A 660 51.02 77.59 -8.31
CA ASP A 660 51.30 76.87 -7.05
C ASP A 660 50.09 76.08 -6.53
N ARG A 661 48.99 76.04 -7.29
CA ARG A 661 47.74 75.41 -6.87
C ARG A 661 47.23 74.42 -7.93
N GLY A 662 46.70 73.28 -7.49
CA GLY A 662 45.95 72.31 -8.31
C GLY A 662 44.44 72.33 -8.04
N THR A 663 43.62 71.81 -8.97
CA THR A 663 42.16 71.60 -8.77
C THR A 663 41.88 70.11 -8.56
N LYS A 664 41.14 69.77 -7.51
CA LYS A 664 40.54 68.44 -7.29
C LYS A 664 39.06 68.46 -7.68
N LEU A 665 38.65 67.57 -8.57
CA LEU A 665 37.24 67.29 -8.91
C LEU A 665 36.87 65.94 -8.28
N THR A 666 35.78 65.90 -7.53
CA THR A 666 35.25 64.64 -6.97
C THR A 666 33.94 64.27 -7.67
N LEU A 667 33.91 63.06 -8.23
CA LEU A 667 32.75 62.43 -8.88
C LEU A 667 32.31 61.22 -8.05
N ASN A 668 31.03 60.88 -8.10
CA ASN A 668 30.49 59.68 -7.48
C ASN A 668 29.60 58.91 -8.44
N LEU A 669 29.87 57.62 -8.56
CA LEU A 669 29.04 56.66 -9.26
C LEU A 669 28.04 56.04 -8.28
N LEU A 670 26.78 55.98 -8.72
CA LEU A 670 25.64 55.51 -7.95
C LEU A 670 24.94 54.37 -8.67
N HIS A 671 24.40 53.43 -7.91
CA HIS A 671 23.58 52.32 -8.39
C HIS A 671 22.12 52.50 -7.95
N GLU A 672 21.23 52.91 -8.85
CA GLU A 672 19.80 53.12 -8.54
C GLU A 672 18.97 51.89 -8.96
N ALA A 673 18.19 51.32 -8.03
CA ALA A 673 17.36 50.15 -8.29
C ALA A 673 15.87 50.37 -8.01
N GLN A 674 15.00 49.89 -8.90
CA GLN A 674 13.54 49.97 -8.77
C GLN A 674 12.84 48.73 -9.32
N PHE A 675 11.68 48.34 -8.77
CA PHE A 675 10.85 47.29 -9.35
C PHE A 675 9.85 47.88 -10.35
N THR A 676 9.79 47.34 -11.56
CA THR A 676 8.88 47.82 -12.60
C THR A 676 8.37 46.69 -13.48
N PHE A 677 7.32 47.00 -14.24
CA PHE A 677 6.78 46.18 -15.31
C PHE A 677 7.48 46.44 -16.66
N THR A 678 8.24 47.53 -16.75
CA THR A 678 8.87 48.00 -17.99
C THR A 678 10.16 47.23 -18.26
N ARG A 679 10.31 46.71 -19.49
CA ARG A 679 11.43 45.84 -19.90
C ARG A 679 12.66 46.61 -20.45
N GLU A 680 12.58 47.93 -20.52
CA GLU A 680 13.59 48.77 -21.18
C GLU A 680 14.90 48.86 -20.39
N CYS A 681 14.92 48.41 -19.14
CA CYS A 681 16.07 48.46 -18.24
C CYS A 681 16.99 47.23 -18.31
N GLY A 682 16.75 46.25 -19.20
CA GLY A 682 17.57 45.03 -19.31
C GLY A 682 17.15 43.86 -18.40
N PRO A 683 18.00 42.83 -18.24
CA PRO A 683 17.66 41.61 -17.50
C PRO A 683 17.54 41.86 -15.99
N HIS A 684 16.79 40.99 -15.32
CA HIS A 684 16.64 41.02 -13.87
C HIS A 684 17.93 40.61 -13.17
N VAL A 685 18.50 41.52 -12.39
CA VAL A 685 19.70 41.28 -11.58
C VAL A 685 19.30 40.59 -10.28
N ALA A 686 19.65 39.30 -10.17
CA ALA A 686 19.22 38.44 -9.07
C ALA A 686 20.06 38.59 -7.78
N ILE A 687 21.21 39.25 -7.81
CA ILE A 687 22.09 39.42 -6.65
C ILE A 687 22.17 40.90 -6.28
N ASP A 688 22.08 41.20 -4.98
CA ASP A 688 22.42 42.53 -4.45
C ASP A 688 23.61 42.47 -3.50
N ARG A 689 24.78 42.90 -3.97
CA ARG A 689 26.01 42.93 -3.17
C ARG A 689 26.10 44.13 -2.20
N PHE A 690 25.16 45.07 -2.26
CA PHE A 690 25.06 46.15 -1.27
C PHE A 690 24.57 45.65 0.10
N VAL A 691 23.82 44.54 0.11
CA VAL A 691 23.34 43.91 1.35
C VAL A 691 24.43 42.98 1.88
N LEU A 692 24.86 43.18 3.13
CA LEU A 692 25.81 42.30 3.82
C LEU A 692 25.36 40.82 3.70
N GLY A 693 26.14 40.02 2.97
CA GLY A 693 25.84 38.61 2.70
C GLY A 693 25.31 38.28 1.31
N GLY A 694 25.09 39.26 0.42
CA GLY A 694 24.74 39.03 -0.99
C GLY A 694 23.34 38.42 -1.18
N GLY A 695 22.29 39.15 -0.80
CA GLY A 695 20.91 38.65 -0.87
C GLY A 695 20.42 38.39 -2.30
N ILE A 696 19.70 37.28 -2.51
CA ILE A 696 18.99 37.02 -3.77
C ILE A 696 17.74 37.89 -3.80
N VAL A 697 17.60 38.73 -4.83
CA VAL A 697 16.39 39.53 -5.06
C VAL A 697 15.46 38.73 -5.99
N GLY A 698 14.25 38.44 -5.51
CA GLY A 698 13.29 37.63 -6.25
C GLY A 698 12.50 38.38 -7.31
N ILE A 699 11.92 37.63 -8.25
CA ILE A 699 10.92 38.14 -9.19
C ILE A 699 9.57 38.19 -8.49
N ARG A 700 8.84 39.29 -8.63
CA ARG A 700 7.52 39.46 -8.00
C ARG A 700 6.42 39.38 -9.03
N GLY A 701 5.27 38.81 -8.68
CA GLY A 701 4.12 38.79 -9.57
C GLY A 701 2.80 38.78 -8.85
N SER A 702 1.73 38.90 -9.62
CA SER A 702 0.37 38.85 -9.10
C SER A 702 -0.56 37.99 -9.95
N LEU A 703 -1.54 37.37 -9.31
CA LEU A 703 -2.59 36.58 -9.94
C LEU A 703 -3.96 37.00 -9.40
N GLN A 704 -4.86 37.41 -10.30
CA GLN A 704 -6.21 37.85 -9.97
C GLN A 704 -7.11 36.63 -9.68
N LEU A 705 -7.77 36.62 -8.52
CA LEU A 705 -8.74 35.59 -8.16
C LEU A 705 -10.08 35.84 -8.88
N LEU A 706 -10.77 34.75 -9.22
CA LEU A 706 -12.11 34.78 -9.84
C LEU A 706 -13.18 34.32 -8.83
N PRO A 707 -14.46 34.71 -9.02
CA PRO A 707 -15.56 34.15 -8.21
C PRO A 707 -15.53 32.62 -8.20
N ARG A 708 -15.80 32.01 -7.03
CA ARG A 708 -15.75 30.56 -6.74
C ARG A 708 -14.35 29.96 -6.54
N THR A 709 -13.28 30.75 -6.66
CA THR A 709 -11.92 30.26 -6.35
C THR A 709 -11.82 29.87 -4.88
N VAL A 710 -11.13 28.76 -4.62
CA VAL A 710 -10.75 28.30 -3.28
C VAL A 710 -9.24 28.08 -3.18
N SER A 711 -8.57 27.68 -4.28
CA SER A 711 -7.12 27.55 -4.32
C SER A 711 -6.53 28.12 -5.61
N TYR A 712 -5.25 28.49 -5.53
CA TYR A 712 -4.44 28.96 -6.66
C TYR A 712 -3.10 28.22 -6.72
N PHE A 713 -2.56 28.15 -7.92
CA PHE A 713 -1.29 27.50 -8.25
C PHE A 713 -0.47 28.40 -9.15
N ILE A 714 0.81 28.53 -8.83
CA ILE A 714 1.79 29.31 -9.60
C ILE A 714 2.91 28.38 -10.03
N TYR A 715 3.14 28.35 -11.34
CA TYR A 715 4.19 27.56 -11.96
C TYR A 715 5.23 28.49 -12.57
N ARG A 716 6.48 28.03 -12.60
CA ARG A 716 7.53 28.61 -13.43
C ARG A 716 8.00 27.63 -14.48
N ARG A 717 8.51 28.16 -15.58
CA ARG A 717 9.31 27.43 -16.56
C ARG A 717 10.62 28.17 -16.75
N VAL A 718 11.72 27.46 -16.61
CA VAL A 718 13.07 27.98 -16.89
C VAL A 718 13.46 27.51 -18.28
N ASP A 719 13.84 28.47 -19.12
CA ASP A 719 14.10 28.33 -20.55
C ASP A 719 12.98 27.55 -21.25
N ASP A 720 13.32 26.50 -22.00
CA ASP A 720 12.37 25.60 -22.66
C ASP A 720 12.14 24.29 -21.88
N GLY A 721 12.40 24.29 -20.56
CA GLY A 721 12.23 23.15 -19.67
C GLY A 721 10.77 22.84 -19.28
N GLU A 722 10.59 21.95 -18.30
CA GLU A 722 9.26 21.61 -17.77
C GLU A 722 8.70 22.68 -16.81
N LEU A 723 7.38 22.69 -16.64
CA LEU A 723 6.71 23.54 -15.65
C LEU A 723 6.91 22.98 -14.25
N THR A 724 7.45 23.79 -13.34
CA THR A 724 7.60 23.45 -11.93
C THR A 724 6.68 24.31 -11.07
N LEU A 725 5.91 23.67 -10.18
CA LEU A 725 5.09 24.37 -9.19
C LEU A 725 6.02 25.10 -8.20
N ILE A 726 5.80 26.40 -7.99
CA ILE A 726 6.59 27.21 -7.04
C ILE A 726 5.76 27.70 -5.87
N GLU A 727 4.43 27.82 -6.04
CA GLU A 727 3.54 28.25 -4.98
C GLU A 727 2.14 27.65 -5.16
N GLU A 728 1.55 27.22 -4.05
CA GLU A 728 0.16 26.79 -3.92
C GLU A 728 -0.40 27.42 -2.65
N GLY A 729 -1.64 27.91 -2.73
CA GLY A 729 -2.30 28.48 -1.56
C GLY A 729 -3.81 28.54 -1.67
N GLU A 730 -4.46 28.81 -0.54
CA GLU A 730 -5.90 29.08 -0.50
C GLU A 730 -6.17 30.53 -0.93
N GLY A 731 -7.13 30.70 -1.84
CA GLY A 731 -7.59 31.99 -2.34
C GLY A 731 -9.10 32.06 -2.24
N LEU A 732 -9.62 32.56 -1.11
CA LEU A 732 -11.06 32.78 -0.94
C LEU A 732 -11.43 34.10 -1.61
N TYR A 733 -12.11 34.03 -2.75
CA TYR A 733 -12.69 35.22 -3.37
C TYR A 733 -13.76 35.82 -2.44
N ALA A 734 -13.47 36.97 -1.82
CA ALA A 734 -14.47 37.77 -1.12
C ALA A 734 -15.27 38.61 -2.12
N GLU A 735 -16.60 38.50 -2.09
CA GLU A 735 -17.48 39.20 -3.02
C GLU A 735 -17.34 40.73 -2.87
N GLY A 736 -16.77 41.40 -3.88
CA GLY A 736 -16.67 42.87 -3.93
C GLY A 736 -15.26 43.46 -3.78
N THR A 737 -14.24 42.66 -3.49
CA THR A 737 -12.83 43.07 -3.54
C THR A 737 -12.12 42.38 -4.71
N LEU A 738 -11.46 43.16 -5.58
CA LEU A 738 -10.52 42.61 -6.56
C LEU A 738 -9.26 42.15 -5.82
N GLU A 739 -9.34 40.98 -5.17
CA GLU A 739 -8.20 40.39 -4.50
C GLU A 739 -7.31 39.69 -5.53
N SER A 740 -6.09 40.21 -5.68
CA SER A 740 -4.98 39.51 -6.31
C SER A 740 -4.08 38.93 -5.23
N ILE A 741 -3.58 37.72 -5.47
CA ILE A 741 -2.48 37.18 -4.67
C ILE A 741 -1.17 37.69 -5.26
N GLU A 742 -0.25 38.10 -4.39
CA GLU A 742 1.10 38.51 -4.76
C GLU A 742 2.07 37.38 -4.39
N PHE A 743 3.03 37.10 -5.26
CA PHE A 743 4.06 36.08 -5.05
C PHE A 743 5.46 36.63 -5.31
N GLU A 744 6.46 36.00 -4.71
CA GLU A 744 7.88 36.32 -4.92
C GLU A 744 8.69 35.03 -5.10
N ASP A 745 9.32 34.86 -6.26
CA ASP A 745 10.22 33.75 -6.55
C ASP A 745 11.66 34.14 -6.24
N THR A 746 12.17 33.67 -5.10
CA THR A 746 13.56 33.86 -4.66
C THR A 746 14.46 32.66 -5.02
N ALA A 747 13.87 31.55 -5.49
CA ALA A 747 14.59 30.30 -5.78
C ALA A 747 15.11 30.27 -7.23
N LEU A 748 15.68 31.39 -7.70
CA LEU A 748 16.09 31.58 -9.09
C LEU A 748 17.19 30.57 -9.53
N PRO A 749 17.37 30.26 -10.83
CA PRO A 749 18.37 29.31 -11.36
C PRO A 749 19.82 29.77 -11.19
N ALA A 750 20.74 28.90 -10.76
CA ALA A 750 22.15 29.23 -10.46
C ALA A 750 22.98 29.65 -11.68
N THR A 751 22.48 29.34 -12.86
CA THR A 751 23.06 29.70 -14.15
C THR A 751 23.21 31.23 -14.29
N PRO A 752 24.34 31.71 -14.85
CA PRO A 752 24.60 33.14 -15.06
C PRO A 752 23.56 33.85 -15.92
N TYR A 753 22.87 33.13 -16.80
CA TYR A 753 21.80 33.66 -17.65
C TYR A 753 20.67 32.64 -17.84
N SER A 754 19.41 33.04 -17.64
CA SER A 754 18.24 32.18 -17.87
C SER A 754 16.98 32.98 -18.21
N ARG A 755 16.05 32.37 -18.94
CA ARG A 755 14.75 32.95 -19.28
C ARG A 755 13.63 32.27 -18.48
N ILE A 756 12.93 33.00 -17.61
CA ILE A 756 11.88 32.43 -16.75
C ILE A 756 10.50 32.92 -17.17
N CYS A 757 9.55 32.00 -17.37
CA CYS A 757 8.14 32.31 -17.64
C CYS A 757 7.27 31.84 -16.48
N TYR A 758 6.35 32.67 -16.00
CA TYR A 758 5.42 32.32 -14.92
C TYR A 758 4.03 32.02 -15.46
N TYR A 759 3.32 31.09 -14.81
CA TYR A 759 1.98 30.65 -15.17
C TYR A 759 1.09 30.54 -13.94
N GLY A 760 -0.19 30.88 -14.07
CA GLY A 760 -1.17 30.82 -12.98
C GLY A 760 -2.38 29.97 -13.35
N MET A 761 -2.92 29.27 -12.35
CA MET A 761 -4.14 28.47 -12.46
C MET A 761 -4.93 28.56 -11.14
N LEU A 762 -6.25 28.69 -11.24
CA LEU A 762 -7.19 28.69 -10.11
C LEU A 762 -8.05 27.43 -10.10
N GLN A 763 -8.53 27.04 -8.92
CA GLN A 763 -9.44 25.91 -8.73
C GLN A 763 -10.58 26.26 -7.75
N ASP A 764 -11.77 25.71 -7.99
CA ASP A 764 -12.96 25.92 -7.16
C ASP A 764 -13.16 24.81 -6.10
N ARG A 765 -14.17 25.00 -5.24
CA ARG A 765 -14.55 24.03 -4.20
C ARG A 765 -14.96 22.64 -4.70
N HIS A 766 -15.24 22.49 -5.99
CA HIS A 766 -15.65 21.24 -6.63
C HIS A 766 -14.51 20.60 -7.43
N GLY A 767 -13.32 21.19 -7.39
CA GLY A 767 -12.13 20.72 -8.08
C GLY A 767 -12.03 21.16 -9.54
N ASN A 768 -12.91 22.05 -10.02
CA ASN A 768 -12.86 22.54 -11.40
C ASN A 768 -11.73 23.57 -11.55
N SER A 769 -10.78 23.27 -12.43
CA SER A 769 -9.68 24.18 -12.76
C SER A 769 -10.08 25.22 -13.81
N SER A 770 -9.48 26.40 -13.71
CA SER A 770 -9.42 27.36 -14.81
C SER A 770 -8.36 26.96 -15.85
N PRO A 771 -8.36 27.57 -17.06
CA PRO A 771 -7.23 27.47 -17.96
C PRO A 771 -5.95 28.00 -17.31
N MET A 772 -4.84 27.27 -17.47
CA MET A 772 -3.53 27.76 -17.10
C MET A 772 -3.10 28.87 -18.07
N VAL A 773 -2.68 30.02 -17.53
CA VAL A 773 -2.30 31.20 -18.32
C VAL A 773 -0.91 31.69 -17.97
N ARG A 774 -0.21 32.25 -18.96
CA ARG A 774 1.08 32.92 -18.74
C ARG A 774 0.86 34.28 -18.05
N LEU A 775 1.58 34.53 -16.96
CA LEU A 775 1.52 35.75 -16.16
C LEU A 775 2.53 36.76 -16.71
N GLY A 776 2.10 37.61 -17.65
CA GLY A 776 2.99 38.51 -18.40
C GLY A 776 3.86 37.78 -19.42
N ASP A 777 4.97 38.38 -19.84
CA ASP A 777 5.98 37.68 -20.66
C ASP A 777 7.18 37.26 -19.83
N CYS A 778 7.96 36.34 -20.38
CA CYS A 778 9.13 35.78 -19.70
C CYS A 778 10.18 36.85 -19.39
N ILE A 779 10.90 36.63 -18.29
CA ILE A 779 11.92 37.51 -17.74
C ILE A 779 13.28 36.88 -17.96
N GLU A 780 14.22 37.65 -18.47
CA GLU A 780 15.64 37.26 -18.50
C GLU A 780 16.25 37.57 -17.13
N VAL A 781 16.96 36.62 -16.55
CA VAL A 781 17.60 36.73 -15.25
C VAL A 781 19.10 36.60 -15.46
N VAL A 782 19.85 37.52 -14.87
CA VAL A 782 21.31 37.48 -14.84
C VAL A 782 21.84 37.23 -13.43
N ARG A 783 22.88 36.40 -13.38
CA ARG A 783 23.72 36.12 -12.22
C ARG A 783 25.19 36.26 -12.60
N GLU A 784 26.03 36.31 -11.58
CA GLU A 784 27.48 36.42 -11.76
C GLU A 784 28.07 35.15 -12.38
N PHE A 785 29.06 35.34 -13.25
CA PHE A 785 29.88 34.24 -13.76
C PHE A 785 30.90 33.77 -12.73
N GLU A 786 31.25 32.49 -12.78
CA GLU A 786 32.37 31.96 -11.99
C GLU A 786 33.72 32.47 -12.52
N SER A 787 34.67 32.71 -11.61
CA SER A 787 36.04 33.10 -11.98
C SER A 787 36.75 31.96 -12.70
N PRO A 788 37.35 32.20 -13.88
CA PRO A 788 38.14 31.19 -14.55
C PRO A 788 39.50 31.02 -13.84
N LEU A 789 40.09 29.82 -13.94
CA LEU A 789 41.41 29.53 -13.40
C LEU A 789 42.42 29.45 -14.55
N LEU A 790 43.34 30.41 -14.63
CA LEU A 790 44.37 30.48 -15.66
C LEU A 790 45.61 29.68 -15.23
N ALA A 791 45.97 28.67 -16.02
CA ALA A 791 47.18 27.87 -15.83
C ALA A 791 48.44 28.67 -16.22
N ALA A 792 49.60 28.24 -15.74
CA ALA A 792 50.87 28.84 -16.15
C ALA A 792 51.05 28.67 -17.68
N PRO A 793 51.40 29.73 -18.43
CA PRO A 793 51.63 29.65 -19.87
C PRO A 793 52.74 28.64 -20.22
N GLU A 794 52.50 27.80 -21.22
CA GLU A 794 53.45 26.78 -21.67
C GLU A 794 54.09 27.18 -23.01
N PRO A 795 55.40 26.95 -23.22
CA PRO A 795 56.02 27.16 -24.53
C PRO A 795 55.51 26.13 -25.55
N ALA A 796 55.14 26.59 -26.76
CA ALA A 796 54.67 25.75 -27.87
C ALA A 796 55.71 25.67 -29.00
N GLU A 797 55.91 24.48 -29.59
CA GLU A 797 56.86 24.27 -30.69
C GLU A 797 56.25 24.69 -32.04
N SER A 798 56.79 25.74 -32.67
CA SER A 798 56.49 26.12 -34.05
C SER A 798 57.76 26.58 -34.77
N GLY A 799 57.99 26.04 -35.97
CA GLY A 799 59.26 26.06 -36.69
C GLY A 799 59.71 27.39 -37.30
N ASP A 800 59.28 28.55 -36.78
CA ASP A 800 59.85 29.89 -37.04
C ASP A 800 59.19 31.02 -36.19
N ALA A 801 58.12 30.74 -35.42
CA ALA A 801 57.45 31.69 -34.51
C ALA A 801 57.50 31.22 -33.06
N GLN A 802 57.76 32.13 -32.11
CA GLN A 802 57.82 31.82 -30.67
C GLN A 802 56.40 31.84 -30.09
N MET A 803 55.82 30.65 -29.95
CA MET A 803 54.43 30.47 -29.51
C MET A 803 54.37 30.11 -28.01
N ALA A 804 53.37 30.60 -27.31
CA ALA A 804 52.97 30.15 -25.97
C ALA A 804 51.52 29.68 -25.97
N THR A 805 51.23 28.55 -25.35
CA THR A 805 49.85 28.07 -25.15
C THR A 805 49.32 28.61 -23.83
N LEU A 806 48.21 29.33 -23.88
CA LEU A 806 47.44 29.77 -22.72
C LEU A 806 46.31 28.76 -22.49
N ARG A 807 46.19 28.25 -21.26
CA ARG A 807 45.11 27.33 -20.87
C ARG A 807 44.37 27.86 -19.65
N TRP A 808 43.05 27.82 -19.66
CA TRP A 808 42.24 28.15 -18.49
C TRP A 808 41.06 27.22 -18.33
N PHE A 809 40.63 27.03 -17.08
CA PHE A 809 39.42 26.30 -16.73
C PHE A 809 38.28 27.27 -16.38
N GLY A 810 37.07 27.04 -16.88
CA GLY A 810 35.88 27.84 -16.55
C GLY A 810 34.58 27.15 -16.94
N ALA A 811 33.48 27.49 -16.25
CA ALA A 811 32.17 26.95 -16.58
C ALA A 811 31.66 27.50 -17.93
N PRO A 812 31.27 26.66 -18.90
CA PRO A 812 30.76 27.12 -20.20
C PRO A 812 29.32 27.65 -20.13
N ASP A 813 28.58 27.37 -19.06
CA ASP A 813 27.16 27.69 -18.94
C ASP A 813 26.92 29.22 -18.91
N GLY A 814 26.26 29.74 -19.95
CA GLY A 814 25.92 31.16 -20.08
C GLY A 814 27.03 32.05 -20.64
N VAL A 815 28.24 31.51 -20.90
CA VAL A 815 29.38 32.26 -21.45
C VAL A 815 29.29 32.30 -22.99
N ASP A 816 29.40 33.49 -23.59
CA ASP A 816 29.48 33.64 -25.07
C ASP A 816 30.93 33.63 -25.56
N ARG A 817 31.84 34.30 -24.82
CA ARG A 817 33.28 34.41 -25.13
C ARG A 817 34.13 34.52 -23.85
N TYR A 818 35.44 34.40 -24.00
CA TYR A 818 36.41 34.85 -22.99
C TYR A 818 37.15 36.08 -23.48
N GLU A 819 37.39 37.03 -22.57
CA GLU A 819 38.35 38.11 -22.79
C GLU A 819 39.71 37.72 -22.22
N VAL A 820 40.76 37.90 -23.00
CA VAL A 820 42.15 37.66 -22.62
C VAL A 820 42.86 39.01 -22.60
N TRP A 821 43.38 39.39 -21.45
CA TRP A 821 44.06 40.68 -21.26
C TRP A 821 45.54 40.44 -21.04
N ILE A 822 46.37 41.11 -21.82
CA ILE A 822 47.82 40.88 -21.88
C ILE A 822 48.53 42.21 -21.66
N SER A 823 49.45 42.23 -20.70
CA SER A 823 50.36 43.35 -20.43
C SER A 823 51.80 42.92 -20.69
N ALA A 824 52.57 43.76 -21.39
CA ALA A 824 53.98 43.55 -21.67
C ALA A 824 54.85 44.49 -20.83
N SER A 825 56.03 44.04 -20.39
CA SER A 825 56.95 44.82 -19.55
C SER A 825 57.46 46.11 -20.19
N ASN A 826 57.39 46.25 -21.52
CA ASN A 826 57.73 47.48 -22.25
C ASN A 826 56.53 48.44 -22.41
N GLY A 827 55.33 48.05 -21.96
CA GLY A 827 54.09 48.81 -22.10
C GLY A 827 53.54 48.89 -23.53
N VAL A 828 54.13 48.15 -24.48
CA VAL A 828 53.74 48.15 -25.89
C VAL A 828 52.82 46.95 -26.17
N ASP A 829 51.88 47.18 -27.06
CA ASP A 829 50.93 46.15 -27.51
C ASP A 829 51.65 45.04 -28.29
N PRO A 830 51.42 43.75 -27.98
CA PRO A 830 52.02 42.66 -28.73
C PRO A 830 51.50 42.57 -30.18
N ALA A 831 50.34 43.16 -30.50
CA ALA A 831 49.71 43.33 -31.83
C ALA A 831 49.45 42.09 -32.71
N ASP A 832 50.27 41.03 -32.65
CA ASP A 832 50.16 39.78 -33.41
C ASP A 832 50.12 38.59 -32.44
N ILE A 833 48.91 38.21 -32.00
CA ILE A 833 48.69 37.23 -30.91
C ILE A 833 48.04 35.92 -31.46
N GLY A 834 48.05 35.72 -32.78
CA GLY A 834 47.51 34.51 -33.42
C GLY A 834 46.02 34.57 -33.79
N PRO A 835 45.51 33.59 -34.56
CA PRO A 835 44.19 33.65 -35.22
C PRO A 835 42.98 33.36 -34.31
N ASP A 836 43.20 32.79 -33.13
CA ASP A 836 42.12 32.39 -32.21
C ASP A 836 41.66 33.52 -31.28
N LEU A 837 42.40 34.63 -31.28
CA LEU A 837 42.11 35.84 -30.52
C LEU A 837 41.85 37.03 -31.45
N GLU A 838 40.70 37.66 -31.25
CA GLU A 838 40.31 38.90 -31.91
C GLU A 838 40.69 40.10 -31.03
N ARG A 839 41.48 41.03 -31.55
CA ARG A 839 41.82 42.29 -30.86
C ARG A 839 40.57 43.14 -30.66
N LEU A 840 40.37 43.62 -29.43
CA LEU A 840 39.29 44.54 -29.09
C LEU A 840 39.77 45.99 -29.22
N GLU A 841 39.58 46.58 -30.42
CA GLU A 841 39.91 47.98 -30.69
C GLU A 841 38.80 48.94 -30.20
N PHE A 842 39.11 49.75 -29.19
CA PHE A 842 38.21 50.76 -28.63
C PHE A 842 38.97 52.04 -28.28
N LEU A 843 38.23 53.10 -27.93
CA LEU A 843 38.80 54.38 -27.49
C LEU A 843 39.75 54.18 -26.30
N GLY A 844 41.04 54.44 -26.53
CA GLY A 844 42.14 54.10 -25.61
C GLY A 844 42.49 52.62 -25.74
N ASP A 845 43.59 52.32 -26.46
CA ASP A 845 44.03 50.94 -26.74
C ASP A 845 44.43 50.14 -25.49
N SER A 846 44.67 50.82 -24.38
CA SER A 846 45.11 50.22 -23.12
C SER A 846 44.22 50.56 -21.93
N THR A 847 44.03 49.60 -21.04
CA THR A 847 43.37 49.81 -19.73
C THR A 847 44.37 49.63 -18.60
N ARG A 848 44.16 50.32 -17.47
CA ARG A 848 44.97 50.12 -16.27
C ARG A 848 44.17 49.37 -15.21
N ARG A 849 44.83 48.42 -14.55
CA ARG A 849 44.36 47.76 -13.33
C ARG A 849 45.18 48.30 -12.14
N GLU A 850 44.91 47.79 -10.95
CA GLU A 850 45.54 48.16 -9.67
C GLU A 850 47.08 48.00 -9.65
N ASP A 851 47.64 47.20 -10.54
CA ASP A 851 49.08 46.95 -10.69
C ASP A 851 49.83 48.04 -11.49
N ASP A 852 49.13 49.10 -11.92
CA ASP A 852 49.59 50.16 -12.84
C ASP A 852 50.15 49.61 -14.16
N LEU A 853 49.82 48.35 -14.48
CA LEU A 853 50.17 47.73 -15.75
C LEU A 853 49.16 48.14 -16.84
N VAL A 854 49.69 48.23 -18.06
CA VAL A 854 48.97 48.63 -19.26
C VAL A 854 48.53 47.36 -19.98
N TYR A 855 47.25 47.01 -19.87
CA TYR A 855 46.68 45.81 -20.50
C TYR A 855 46.05 46.12 -21.86
N TYR A 856 46.37 45.28 -22.84
CA TYR A 856 45.72 45.20 -24.13
C TYR A 856 44.72 44.03 -24.14
N ARG A 857 43.61 44.20 -24.85
CA ARG A 857 42.41 43.35 -24.70
C ARG A 857 42.15 42.55 -25.96
N TYR A 858 41.90 41.27 -25.78
CA TYR A 858 41.59 40.31 -26.83
C TYR A 858 40.35 39.52 -26.42
N GLN A 859 39.63 38.95 -27.39
CA GLN A 859 38.52 38.04 -27.12
C GLN A 859 38.62 36.77 -27.96
N THR A 860 38.16 35.66 -27.41
CA THR A 860 38.06 34.40 -28.14
C THR A 860 36.95 34.47 -29.20
N GLN A 861 36.94 33.52 -30.13
CA GLN A 861 35.76 33.22 -30.94
C GLN A 861 34.56 32.85 -30.04
N ARG A 862 33.34 32.92 -30.57
CA ARG A 862 32.13 32.56 -29.80
C ARG A 862 32.17 31.07 -29.45
N LEU A 863 31.80 30.73 -28.22
CA LEU A 863 31.62 29.34 -27.82
C LEU A 863 30.58 28.66 -28.72
N ALA A 864 29.47 29.35 -29.02
CA ALA A 864 28.44 28.89 -29.95
C ALA A 864 28.93 28.63 -31.39
N SER A 865 30.08 29.17 -31.80
CA SER A 865 30.68 28.95 -33.13
C SER A 865 31.67 27.79 -33.22
N GLY A 866 31.98 27.13 -32.10
CA GLY A 866 32.80 25.91 -32.08
C GLY A 866 33.99 25.94 -31.10
N PHE A 867 34.32 27.10 -30.53
CA PHE A 867 35.40 27.24 -29.56
C PHE A 867 35.03 26.61 -28.22
N GLY A 868 35.70 25.52 -27.82
CA GLY A 868 35.55 24.90 -26.49
C GLY A 868 34.15 24.39 -26.12
N GLN A 869 33.30 24.03 -27.10
CA GLN A 869 31.85 23.76 -26.89
C GLN A 869 31.46 22.68 -25.87
N GLN A 870 32.38 21.82 -25.43
CA GLN A 870 32.08 20.71 -24.51
C GLN A 870 33.14 20.53 -23.41
N ALA A 871 34.10 21.46 -23.29
CA ALA A 871 35.18 21.38 -22.34
C ALA A 871 35.08 22.53 -21.35
N PRO A 872 35.21 22.28 -20.03
CA PRO A 872 35.47 23.36 -19.09
C PRO A 872 36.93 23.84 -19.16
N GLU A 873 37.80 23.20 -19.96
CA GLU A 873 39.16 23.66 -20.28
C GLU A 873 39.18 24.31 -21.67
N PHE A 874 39.74 25.52 -21.74
CA PHE A 874 39.91 26.29 -22.96
C PHE A 874 41.40 26.55 -23.19
N SER A 875 41.81 26.58 -24.47
CA SER A 875 43.18 26.86 -24.85
C SER A 875 43.25 27.75 -26.09
N VAL A 876 44.27 28.61 -26.13
CA VAL A 876 44.65 29.41 -27.30
C VAL A 876 46.17 29.48 -27.39
N ASP A 877 46.69 29.41 -28.62
CA ASP A 877 48.10 29.63 -28.88
C ASP A 877 48.34 31.10 -29.24
N VAL A 878 49.30 31.72 -28.57
CA VAL A 878 49.64 33.14 -28.74
C VAL A 878 51.09 33.31 -29.15
N GLU A 879 51.35 34.23 -30.08
CA GLU A 879 52.71 34.63 -30.46
C GLU A 879 53.15 35.80 -29.57
N LEU A 880 54.34 35.71 -28.97
CA LEU A 880 54.87 36.69 -28.02
C LEU A 880 56.34 37.03 -28.35
N ASP A 881 56.73 38.30 -28.19
CA ASP A 881 58.10 38.74 -28.47
C ASP A 881 59.11 38.20 -27.45
N PRO A 882 60.33 37.80 -27.88
CA PRO A 882 61.38 37.36 -26.98
C PRO A 882 61.87 38.47 -26.03
N ASN A 883 62.36 38.08 -24.85
CA ASN A 883 62.99 38.94 -23.84
C ASN A 883 62.08 39.99 -23.17
N LEU A 884 60.77 39.81 -23.23
CA LEU A 884 59.79 40.57 -22.46
C LEU A 884 59.14 39.69 -21.39
N THR A 885 58.70 40.34 -20.30
CA THR A 885 57.83 39.69 -19.31
C THR A 885 56.39 40.06 -19.62
N TYR A 886 55.54 39.06 -19.76
CA TYR A 886 54.11 39.23 -20.00
C TYR A 886 53.31 38.89 -18.74
N THR A 887 52.24 39.64 -18.46
CA THR A 887 51.24 39.33 -17.44
C THR A 887 49.89 39.17 -18.10
N ILE A 888 49.21 38.06 -17.80
CA ILE A 888 48.00 37.61 -18.50
C ILE A 888 46.89 37.33 -17.48
N VAL A 889 45.68 37.77 -17.80
CA VAL A 889 44.44 37.44 -17.08
C VAL A 889 43.32 37.15 -18.06
N VAL A 890 42.38 36.30 -17.65
CA VAL A 890 41.23 35.88 -18.47
C VAL A 890 39.93 36.13 -17.70
N ARG A 891 38.83 36.48 -18.39
CA ARG A 891 37.49 36.54 -17.79
C ARG A 891 36.39 36.09 -18.76
N PRO A 892 35.30 35.46 -18.28
CA PRO A 892 34.17 35.10 -19.10
C PRO A 892 33.30 36.32 -19.38
N VAL A 893 32.65 36.34 -20.55
CA VAL A 893 31.69 37.38 -20.92
C VAL A 893 30.44 36.79 -21.57
N GLY A 894 29.31 37.41 -21.30
CA GLY A 894 28.02 37.07 -21.90
C GLY A 894 27.85 37.60 -23.33
N PRO A 895 26.71 37.29 -23.98
CA PRO A 895 26.44 37.74 -25.33
C PRO A 895 26.26 39.27 -25.37
N GLY A 896 26.83 39.91 -26.39
CA GLY A 896 26.67 41.35 -26.64
C GLY A 896 27.95 42.06 -27.07
N GLU A 897 27.85 43.38 -27.22
CA GLU A 897 29.00 44.26 -27.46
C GLU A 897 29.80 44.49 -26.17
N PHE A 898 31.09 44.79 -26.28
CA PHE A 898 32.03 44.90 -25.15
C PHE A 898 31.53 45.79 -23.99
N ASP A 899 30.96 46.96 -24.29
CA ASP A 899 30.47 47.93 -23.28
C ASP A 899 29.05 47.60 -22.77
N GLY A 900 28.34 46.66 -23.39
CA GLY A 900 26.92 46.37 -23.15
C GLY A 900 26.63 44.92 -22.79
N ARG A 901 27.66 44.13 -22.46
CA ARG A 901 27.54 42.71 -22.11
C ARG A 901 27.85 42.47 -20.63
N LEU A 902 27.26 41.40 -20.10
CA LEU A 902 27.59 40.87 -18.78
C LEU A 902 29.06 40.43 -18.78
N VAL A 903 29.83 40.87 -17.78
CA VAL A 903 31.23 40.48 -17.61
C VAL A 903 31.43 39.76 -16.29
N GLY A 904 32.24 38.70 -16.33
CA GLY A 904 32.60 37.93 -15.15
C GLY A 904 33.87 38.44 -14.47
N PRO A 905 34.16 37.91 -13.27
CA PRO A 905 35.42 38.18 -12.58
C PRO A 905 36.64 37.67 -13.37
N PHE A 906 37.79 38.30 -13.13
CA PHE A 906 39.07 37.90 -13.71
C PHE A 906 39.63 36.64 -13.02
N SER A 907 40.43 35.90 -13.78
CA SER A 907 41.30 34.84 -13.27
C SER A 907 42.37 35.36 -12.33
N ASN A 908 43.08 34.42 -11.70
CA ASN A 908 44.44 34.65 -11.22
C ASN A 908 45.33 35.20 -12.36
N ALA A 909 46.23 36.12 -12.01
CA ALA A 909 47.24 36.63 -12.95
C ALA A 909 48.39 35.64 -13.09
N GLN A 910 48.82 35.38 -14.32
CA GLN A 910 49.98 34.57 -14.62
C GLN A 910 51.02 35.40 -15.35
N SER A 911 52.28 35.22 -14.99
CA SER A 911 53.40 35.92 -15.64
C SER A 911 54.32 34.93 -16.35
N LEU A 912 54.73 35.29 -17.57
CA LEU A 912 55.66 34.54 -18.39
C LEU A 912 56.89 35.42 -18.67
N ALA A 913 58.09 34.91 -18.37
CA ALA A 913 59.35 35.54 -18.77
C ALA A 913 60.03 34.63 -19.80
N TRP A 914 60.12 35.08 -21.05
CA TRP A 914 60.68 34.28 -22.13
C TRP A 914 62.19 34.53 -22.28
N THR A 915 63.02 33.49 -22.13
CA THR A 915 64.47 33.56 -22.37
C THR A 915 64.90 32.47 -23.35
N GLU A 916 65.67 32.86 -24.37
CA GLU A 916 66.12 31.98 -25.45
C GLU A 916 67.07 30.88 -24.90
N GLY A 917 66.62 29.63 -24.87
CA GLY A 917 67.42 28.47 -24.46
C GLY A 917 68.12 27.79 -25.65
N PRO A 918 69.32 27.20 -25.49
CA PRO A 918 70.03 26.55 -26.58
C PRO A 918 69.33 25.25 -27.03
N GLU A 919 69.33 25.01 -28.36
CA GLU A 919 68.75 23.83 -29.04
C GLU A 919 69.03 22.49 -28.32
N PRO A 920 67.99 21.70 -27.99
CA PRO A 920 68.17 20.32 -27.57
C PRO A 920 68.38 19.41 -28.79
N LYS A 921 69.59 18.84 -28.93
CA LYS A 921 69.86 17.71 -29.83
C LYS A 921 69.51 16.39 -29.14
N GLY A 922 68.35 15.83 -29.45
CA GLY A 922 67.99 14.45 -29.13
C GLY A 922 66.80 13.96 -29.97
N PRO A 923 66.74 12.68 -30.37
CA PRO A 923 65.62 12.17 -31.16
C PRO A 923 64.34 12.12 -30.32
N TYR A 924 63.28 12.77 -30.83
CA TYR A 924 61.92 12.76 -30.30
C TYR A 924 61.31 11.35 -30.44
N MET A 925 60.61 10.88 -29.41
CA MET A 925 59.96 9.57 -29.39
C MET A 925 58.52 9.77 -28.93
N ASP A 926 57.57 9.69 -29.88
CA ASP A 926 56.12 9.81 -29.62
C ASP A 926 55.63 8.65 -28.77
N TRP A 927 54.94 8.96 -27.67
CA TRP A 927 54.19 7.98 -26.88
C TRP A 927 52.74 7.95 -27.36
N PRO A 928 52.12 6.77 -27.57
CA PRO A 928 50.74 6.68 -28.01
C PRO A 928 49.76 6.83 -26.84
N ASP A 929 48.75 7.68 -27.02
CA ASP A 929 47.51 7.66 -26.22
C ASP A 929 46.86 6.27 -26.29
N ARG A 930 46.41 5.76 -25.13
CA ARG A 930 45.84 4.41 -25.02
C ARG A 930 44.62 4.41 -24.09
N ASP A 931 43.50 3.88 -24.56
CA ASP A 931 42.25 3.70 -23.78
C ASP A 931 42.44 2.78 -22.56
N LEU A 932 41.71 3.10 -21.47
CA LEU A 932 41.67 2.31 -20.23
C LEU A 932 40.99 0.93 -20.45
N PRO A 933 41.57 -0.20 -19.98
CA PRO A 933 40.94 -1.52 -20.07
C PRO A 933 39.88 -1.78 -18.98
N GLY A 934 38.92 -2.67 -19.29
CA GLY A 934 37.72 -2.96 -18.50
C GLY A 934 37.95 -3.42 -17.05
N VAL A 935 37.12 -2.90 -16.15
CA VAL A 935 37.11 -3.14 -14.69
C VAL A 935 36.78 -4.60 -14.37
N SER A 936 37.58 -5.26 -13.51
CA SER A 936 37.21 -6.55 -12.91
C SER A 936 36.01 -6.35 -11.96
N PRO A 937 34.89 -7.08 -12.10
CA PRO A 937 33.75 -6.90 -11.21
C PRO A 937 34.06 -7.39 -9.80
N GLY A 938 33.89 -6.52 -8.80
CA GLY A 938 33.92 -6.86 -7.37
C GLY A 938 34.96 -6.07 -6.57
N ALA A 939 34.60 -5.72 -5.32
CA ALA A 939 35.52 -5.14 -4.33
C ALA A 939 36.81 -5.98 -4.19
N PRO A 940 37.95 -5.39 -3.78
CA PRO A 940 39.20 -6.11 -3.72
C PRO A 940 39.03 -7.28 -2.74
N ASP A 941 39.22 -8.50 -3.21
CA ASP A 941 39.28 -9.66 -2.30
C ASP A 941 40.44 -9.42 -1.34
N ALA A 942 40.12 -9.19 -0.06
CA ALA A 942 41.10 -8.94 1.01
C ALA A 942 42.14 -10.09 1.13
N SER A 943 41.91 -11.23 0.48
CA SER A 943 42.87 -12.32 0.36
C SER A 943 44.05 -12.04 -0.58
N ARG A 944 44.01 -11.02 -1.44
CA ARG A 944 45.08 -10.74 -2.42
C ARG A 944 46.15 -9.74 -1.96
N TYR A 945 46.01 -9.18 -0.76
CA TYR A 945 46.89 -8.15 -0.22
C TYR A 945 47.30 -8.49 1.21
N THR A 946 48.48 -8.04 1.64
CA THR A 946 49.00 -8.28 3.01
C THR A 946 48.28 -7.45 4.09
N GLY A 947 47.42 -6.51 3.69
CA GLY A 947 46.60 -5.69 4.58
C GLY A 947 45.42 -5.02 3.85
N ALA A 948 44.61 -4.25 4.57
CA ALA A 948 43.41 -3.62 4.03
C ALA A 948 43.74 -2.39 3.16
N LEU A 949 43.17 -2.35 1.95
CA LEU A 949 43.14 -1.19 1.07
C LEU A 949 41.72 -0.64 1.06
N GLN A 950 41.52 0.54 1.64
CA GLN A 950 40.21 1.18 1.72
C GLN A 950 40.36 2.69 1.74
N MET A 951 39.41 3.38 1.10
CA MET A 951 39.23 4.80 1.24
C MET A 951 38.54 5.09 2.58
N VAL A 952 39.00 6.12 3.28
CA VAL A 952 38.39 6.67 4.50
C VAL A 952 38.27 8.19 4.40
N LEU A 953 37.39 8.80 5.20
CA LEU A 953 37.35 10.25 5.39
C LEU A 953 38.18 10.62 6.62
N LEU A 954 39.20 11.46 6.43
CA LEU A 954 39.99 12.04 7.50
C LEU A 954 39.58 13.50 7.71
N PRO A 955 39.39 13.97 8.94
CA PRO A 955 39.18 15.40 9.20
C PRO A 955 40.49 16.18 8.97
N ASP A 956 40.42 17.31 8.27
CA ASP A 956 41.51 18.28 8.14
C ASP A 956 41.69 19.17 9.39
N ASN A 957 42.55 20.20 9.31
CA ASN A 957 42.75 21.22 10.35
C ASN A 957 41.48 21.97 10.76
N HIS A 958 40.50 22.03 9.86
CA HIS A 958 39.25 22.77 10.02
C HIS A 958 38.05 21.85 10.29
N GLY A 959 38.28 20.53 10.40
CA GLY A 959 37.24 19.52 10.59
C GLY A 959 36.50 19.12 9.31
N LEU A 960 37.00 19.51 8.13
CA LEU A 960 36.44 19.12 6.84
C LEU A 960 36.91 17.72 6.43
N PRO A 961 36.04 16.91 5.78
CA PRO A 961 36.39 15.55 5.38
C PRO A 961 37.29 15.52 4.14
N VAL A 962 38.50 14.98 4.28
CA VAL A 962 39.47 14.70 3.21
C VAL A 962 39.46 13.20 2.89
N PRO A 963 39.15 12.78 1.65
CA PRO A 963 39.25 11.39 1.25
C PRO A 963 40.71 10.91 1.25
N ALA A 964 40.95 9.73 1.83
CA ALA A 964 42.29 9.18 1.96
C ALA A 964 42.31 7.66 1.79
N LEU A 965 43.26 7.14 1.01
CA LEU A 965 43.50 5.71 0.88
C LEU A 965 44.37 5.21 2.02
N LEU A 966 43.89 4.22 2.78
CA LEU A 966 44.72 3.46 3.71
C LEU A 966 45.69 2.56 2.95
N LEU A 967 46.99 2.77 3.15
CA LEU A 967 48.06 2.08 2.44
C LEU A 967 48.86 1.10 3.31
N GLY A 968 48.83 1.24 4.63
CA GLY A 968 49.60 0.34 5.48
C GLY A 968 49.55 0.72 6.95
N THR A 969 50.18 -0.11 7.78
CA THR A 969 50.32 0.15 9.21
C THR A 969 51.73 -0.19 9.68
N PHE A 970 52.22 0.55 10.67
CA PHE A 970 53.53 0.31 11.26
C PHE A 970 53.54 0.65 12.74
N ARG A 971 54.57 0.14 13.43
CA ARG A 971 54.87 0.54 14.80
C ARG A 971 56.24 1.14 14.88
N LEU A 972 56.28 2.34 15.43
CA LEU A 972 57.51 2.99 15.83
C LEU A 972 57.67 2.73 17.33
N ILE A 973 58.63 1.87 17.70
CA ILE A 973 58.87 1.45 19.09
C ILE A 973 60.17 2.10 19.55
N ASP A 974 60.16 2.69 20.73
CA ASP A 974 61.37 3.03 21.44
C ASP A 974 62.03 1.73 21.93
N PRO A 975 63.20 1.35 21.38
CA PRO A 975 63.86 0.10 21.73
C PRO A 975 64.39 0.07 23.17
N ALA A 976 64.56 1.21 23.84
CA ALA A 976 65.08 1.29 25.21
C ALA A 976 64.01 0.99 26.27
N ILE A 977 62.76 1.41 26.05
CA ILE A 977 61.64 1.21 26.98
C ILE A 977 60.56 0.24 26.44
N ASN A 978 60.73 -0.25 25.21
CA ASN A 978 59.80 -1.13 24.51
C ASN A 978 58.35 -0.59 24.50
N GLN A 979 58.21 0.72 24.38
CA GLN A 979 56.93 1.41 24.25
C GLN A 979 56.83 2.10 22.89
N PRO A 980 55.63 2.17 22.29
CA PRO A 980 55.43 2.94 21.07
C PRO A 980 55.79 4.41 21.31
N ILE A 981 56.50 5.02 20.36
CA ILE A 981 56.77 6.45 20.37
C ILE A 981 55.44 7.17 20.09
N LEU A 982 55.02 8.02 21.03
CA LEU A 982 53.76 8.78 20.98
C LEU A 982 54.11 10.28 20.93
N GLU A 983 54.17 10.90 19.73
CA GLU A 983 53.90 12.34 19.45
C GLU A 983 54.43 12.75 18.04
N ASN A 984 53.82 13.68 17.29
CA ASN A 984 53.42 15.06 17.67
C ASN A 984 52.03 15.52 17.09
N PRO A 985 51.26 16.40 17.78
CA PRO A 985 49.90 16.84 17.42
C PRO A 985 49.76 17.88 16.29
N GLU A 986 50.85 18.34 15.66
CA GLU A 986 50.81 19.37 14.59
C GLU A 986 50.80 18.75 13.18
N SER A 987 49.93 17.77 12.96
CA SER A 987 49.76 17.17 11.64
C SER A 987 48.30 16.94 11.39
N HIS A 988 47.59 18.01 11.00
CA HIS A 988 46.36 17.80 10.25
C HIS A 988 46.63 18.01 8.75
N PRO A 989 45.75 17.47 7.87
CA PRO A 989 45.82 17.59 6.41
C PRO A 989 46.00 18.99 5.76
N GLY A 990 46.26 20.07 6.50
CA GLY A 990 46.47 21.44 5.98
C GLY A 990 47.69 22.19 6.52
N ASP A 991 48.55 21.59 7.35
CA ASP A 991 49.74 22.25 7.92
C ASP A 991 50.99 22.06 7.04
N GLY A 992 51.18 22.89 6.00
CA GLY A 992 52.43 22.89 5.19
C GLY A 992 52.84 21.51 4.66
N GLU A 993 54.14 21.30 4.36
CA GLU A 993 54.63 19.96 4.01
C GLU A 993 54.63 19.05 5.25
N PRO A 994 53.74 18.03 5.35
CA PRO A 994 53.63 17.22 6.56
C PRO A 994 54.91 16.42 6.78
N GLU A 995 55.54 16.61 7.95
CA GLU A 995 56.72 15.84 8.35
C GLU A 995 56.34 14.78 9.38
N PHE A 996 56.50 13.49 9.03
CA PHE A 996 56.21 12.38 9.94
C PHE A 996 57.33 11.33 9.96
N LEU A 997 57.35 10.54 11.04
CA LEU A 997 58.42 9.58 11.31
C LEU A 997 57.95 8.14 11.07
N MET A 998 58.80 7.37 10.40
CA MET A 998 58.62 5.94 10.12
C MET A 998 59.84 5.13 10.61
N PRO A 999 59.72 3.80 10.74
CA PRO A 999 60.86 2.95 11.09
C PRO A 999 62.05 3.16 10.15
N ALA A 1000 63.27 3.01 10.67
CA ALA A 1000 64.48 3.15 9.86
C ALA A 1000 64.47 2.21 8.64
N GLY A 1001 64.73 2.78 7.47
CA GLY A 1001 64.77 2.03 6.20
C GLY A 1001 63.80 2.60 5.18
N ASP A 1002 63.51 1.82 4.15
CA ASP A 1002 62.57 2.20 3.09
C ASP A 1002 61.13 2.20 3.62
N PRO A 1003 60.42 3.35 3.61
CA PRO A 1003 59.01 3.47 4.01
C PRO A 1003 58.08 2.49 3.28
N MET A 1004 58.43 2.09 2.05
CA MET A 1004 57.62 1.17 1.24
C MET A 1004 57.50 -0.23 1.87
N ILE A 1005 58.37 -0.60 2.82
CA ILE A 1005 58.26 -1.85 3.57
C ILE A 1005 56.99 -1.89 4.44
N SER A 1006 56.53 -0.73 4.91
CA SER A 1006 55.33 -0.60 5.75
C SER A 1006 54.03 -0.46 4.94
N VAL A 1007 54.11 -0.43 3.62
CA VAL A 1007 52.97 -0.39 2.71
C VAL A 1007 52.48 -1.82 2.43
N VAL A 1008 51.17 -1.95 2.25
CA VAL A 1008 50.52 -3.19 1.82
C VAL A 1008 51.14 -3.68 0.51
N LYS A 1009 51.37 -4.99 0.43
CA LYS A 1009 51.92 -5.65 -0.75
C LYS A 1009 50.88 -6.56 -1.39
N ARG A 1010 51.00 -6.78 -2.69
CA ARG A 1010 50.18 -7.71 -3.46
C ARG A 1010 50.72 -9.13 -3.28
N ILE A 1011 49.85 -10.07 -2.91
CA ILE A 1011 50.19 -11.50 -2.80
C ILE A 1011 50.06 -12.12 -4.19
N VAL A 1012 51.18 -12.46 -4.82
CA VAL A 1012 51.24 -13.02 -6.18
C VAL A 1012 51.40 -14.54 -6.21
N ALA A 1013 51.83 -15.17 -5.11
CA ALA A 1013 51.82 -16.63 -4.95
C ALA A 1013 51.66 -17.00 -3.47
N ARG A 1014 50.67 -17.84 -3.14
CA ARG A 1014 50.51 -18.36 -1.77
C ARG A 1014 51.26 -19.68 -1.60
N SER A 1015 52.12 -19.78 -0.58
CA SER A 1015 52.87 -21.00 -0.28
C SER A 1015 52.65 -21.42 1.16
N THR A 1016 52.34 -22.70 1.38
CA THR A 1016 52.22 -23.27 2.73
C THR A 1016 53.57 -23.68 3.33
N ALA A 1017 54.66 -23.59 2.55
CA ALA A 1017 56.00 -24.05 2.93
C ALA A 1017 57.07 -22.95 2.91
N PHE A 1018 56.77 -21.77 2.35
CA PHE A 1018 57.66 -20.61 2.21
C PHE A 1018 56.85 -19.32 2.43
N PRO A 1019 57.48 -18.16 2.74
CA PRO A 1019 56.78 -16.89 2.74
C PRO A 1019 56.06 -16.67 1.41
N ASP A 1020 54.86 -16.09 1.47
CA ASP A 1020 54.10 -15.76 0.26
C ASP A 1020 54.97 -14.90 -0.68
N GLY A 1021 54.82 -15.12 -1.99
CA GLY A 1021 55.41 -14.25 -2.99
C GLY A 1021 54.70 -12.91 -2.92
N GLU A 1022 55.35 -11.88 -2.37
CA GLU A 1022 54.82 -10.52 -2.25
C GLU A 1022 55.44 -9.59 -3.31
N GLN A 1023 54.61 -8.77 -3.95
CA GLN A 1023 55.03 -7.73 -4.89
C GLN A 1023 54.59 -6.34 -4.38
N SER A 1024 55.40 -5.32 -4.64
CA SER A 1024 55.04 -3.93 -4.34
C SER A 1024 53.75 -3.53 -5.08
N ILE A 1025 52.97 -2.64 -4.47
CA ILE A 1025 51.84 -1.97 -5.14
C ILE A 1025 52.28 -0.73 -5.92
N PHE A 1026 53.56 -0.35 -5.88
CA PHE A 1026 54.09 0.74 -6.71
C PHE A 1026 54.65 0.19 -8.02
N PRO A 1027 54.52 0.91 -9.15
CA PRO A 1027 53.83 2.20 -9.26
C PRO A 1027 52.29 2.13 -9.28
N PHE A 1028 51.61 3.11 -8.67
CA PHE A 1028 50.15 3.23 -8.75
C PHE A 1028 49.67 4.68 -8.82
N ALA A 1029 48.45 4.90 -9.29
CA ALA A 1029 47.72 6.16 -9.19
C ALA A 1029 46.27 5.91 -8.77
N LEU A 1030 45.66 6.88 -8.09
CA LEU A 1030 44.25 6.85 -7.75
C LEU A 1030 43.43 7.60 -8.77
N TYR A 1031 42.28 7.02 -9.07
CA TYR A 1031 41.24 7.62 -9.88
C TYR A 1031 39.90 7.56 -9.13
N ARG A 1032 38.96 8.42 -9.49
CA ARG A 1032 37.58 8.38 -8.96
C ARG A 1032 36.56 8.73 -10.02
N TYR A 1033 35.32 8.32 -9.80
CA TYR A 1033 34.15 8.83 -10.52
C TYR A 1033 32.94 8.90 -9.59
N ARG A 1034 31.97 9.76 -9.93
CA ARG A 1034 30.77 9.98 -9.12
C ARG A 1034 29.68 8.95 -9.45
N VAL A 1035 28.99 8.45 -8.43
CA VAL A 1035 28.01 7.35 -8.54
C VAL A 1035 26.56 7.83 -8.47
N ASP A 1036 26.30 8.97 -7.83
CA ASP A 1036 24.97 9.52 -7.52
C ASP A 1036 24.42 10.51 -8.57
N ALA A 1037 24.95 10.52 -9.80
CA ALA A 1037 24.48 11.44 -10.84
C ALA A 1037 23.06 11.07 -11.34
N PRO A 1038 22.10 12.02 -11.45
CA PRO A 1038 20.77 11.75 -11.98
C PRO A 1038 20.83 11.36 -13.47
N ILE A 1039 20.04 10.33 -13.84
CA ILE A 1039 20.01 9.61 -15.13
C ILE A 1039 19.77 10.50 -16.39
N HIS A 1040 19.55 11.81 -16.23
CA HIS A 1040 19.17 12.72 -17.32
C HIS A 1040 20.30 13.59 -17.89
N ARG A 1041 21.54 13.46 -17.40
CA ARG A 1041 22.74 13.76 -18.18
C ARG A 1041 23.42 12.42 -18.41
N GLY A 1042 23.75 12.07 -19.66
CA GLY A 1042 24.38 10.79 -19.97
C GLY A 1042 25.51 10.51 -18.99
N MET A 1043 25.55 9.29 -18.43
CA MET A 1043 26.54 8.90 -17.41
C MET A 1043 27.94 9.35 -17.84
N THR A 1044 28.44 10.45 -17.28
CA THR A 1044 29.87 10.74 -17.36
C THR A 1044 30.51 9.88 -16.29
N ASN A 1045 30.73 8.60 -16.64
CA ASN A 1045 31.73 7.76 -16.02
C ASN A 1045 33.15 8.28 -16.36
N THR A 1046 33.36 9.59 -16.32
CA THR A 1046 34.66 10.21 -16.51
C THR A 1046 35.44 9.93 -15.26
N VAL A 1047 36.22 8.86 -15.35
CA VAL A 1047 37.20 8.45 -14.36
C VAL A 1047 38.28 9.52 -14.32
N GLU A 1048 38.31 10.31 -13.25
CA GLU A 1048 39.26 11.38 -13.01
C GLU A 1048 40.46 10.82 -12.24
N GLN A 1049 41.69 11.14 -12.65
CA GLN A 1049 42.88 10.83 -11.86
C GLN A 1049 43.02 11.87 -10.73
N VAL A 1050 43.12 11.41 -9.48
CA VAL A 1050 43.14 12.28 -8.28
C VAL A 1050 44.46 12.31 -7.54
N THR A 1051 45.42 11.49 -7.97
CA THR A 1051 46.78 11.55 -7.48
C THR A 1051 47.76 11.42 -8.63
N PRO A 1052 48.99 11.97 -8.52
CA PRO A 1052 50.05 11.61 -9.44
C PRO A 1052 50.34 10.10 -9.36
N MET A 1053 51.02 9.58 -10.38
CA MET A 1053 51.52 8.19 -10.35
C MET A 1053 52.68 8.11 -9.36
N MET A 1054 52.43 7.44 -8.24
CA MET A 1054 53.41 7.23 -7.20
C MET A 1054 54.32 6.07 -7.57
N ARG A 1055 55.63 6.32 -7.63
CA ARG A 1055 56.66 5.30 -7.85
C ARG A 1055 57.41 4.91 -6.57
N SER A 1056 57.48 5.83 -5.62
CA SER A 1056 58.11 5.67 -4.31
C SER A 1056 57.57 6.75 -3.36
N ILE A 1057 57.85 6.61 -2.06
CA ILE A 1057 57.57 7.64 -1.05
C ILE A 1057 58.82 8.50 -0.89
N ALA A 1058 58.72 9.84 -0.91
CA ALA A 1058 59.88 10.70 -0.69
C ALA A 1058 60.25 10.75 0.81
N TYR A 1059 61.47 10.34 1.16
CA TYR A 1059 61.92 10.30 2.56
C TYR A 1059 63.42 10.58 2.75
N GLN A 1060 63.77 11.05 3.94
CA GLN A 1060 65.13 11.14 4.44
C GLN A 1060 65.38 9.97 5.42
N GLY A 1061 66.17 8.98 5.01
CA GLY A 1061 66.53 7.83 5.85
C GLY A 1061 67.67 8.13 6.83
N GLY A 1062 67.73 7.37 7.93
CA GLY A 1062 68.86 7.38 8.86
C GLY A 1062 68.92 8.60 9.80
N VAL A 1063 67.79 9.26 10.03
CA VAL A 1063 67.68 10.37 10.98
C VAL A 1063 67.69 9.80 12.40
N ASN A 1064 68.57 10.30 13.28
CA ASN A 1064 68.54 9.94 14.70
C ASN A 1064 67.52 10.83 15.42
N TYR A 1065 66.42 10.24 15.87
CA TYR A 1065 65.39 10.90 16.66
C TYR A 1065 65.63 10.66 18.16
N ASP A 1066 65.79 11.73 18.94
CA ASP A 1066 65.95 11.64 20.39
C ASP A 1066 64.57 11.59 21.07
N ASN A 1067 64.25 10.45 21.68
CA ASN A 1067 62.97 10.23 22.38
C ASN A 1067 63.07 10.43 23.90
N SER A 1068 64.19 10.95 24.41
CA SER A 1068 64.41 11.11 25.85
C SER A 1068 64.18 12.56 26.30
N LYS A 1069 63.44 12.77 27.40
CA LYS A 1069 63.38 14.09 28.06
C LYS A 1069 64.69 14.48 28.79
N ASP A 1070 65.66 13.56 28.91
CA ASP A 1070 66.91 13.73 29.69
C ASP A 1070 68.21 13.26 28.96
N GLY A 1071 68.23 13.17 27.63
CA GLY A 1071 69.47 13.04 26.83
C GLY A 1071 70.13 11.65 26.78
N GLY A 1072 69.38 10.59 26.45
CA GLY A 1072 69.89 9.23 26.22
C GLY A 1072 69.34 8.55 24.96
N SER A 1073 70.25 8.00 24.15
CA SER A 1073 70.11 7.08 22.99
C SER A 1073 69.00 7.38 21.97
N GLY A 1074 69.35 8.10 20.89
CA GLY A 1074 68.47 8.34 19.75
C GLY A 1074 68.12 7.07 18.95
N VAL A 1075 66.89 7.02 18.45
CA VAL A 1075 66.34 5.96 17.62
C VAL A 1075 66.53 6.34 16.15
N ALA A 1076 67.09 5.46 15.34
CA ALA A 1076 67.16 5.67 13.90
C ALA A 1076 65.75 5.58 13.30
N VAL A 1077 65.35 6.59 12.55
CA VAL A 1077 64.04 6.69 11.88
C VAL A 1077 64.20 7.18 10.44
N SER A 1078 63.16 6.97 9.65
CA SER A 1078 62.99 7.58 8.33
C SER A 1078 61.99 8.72 8.46
N ARG A 1079 62.37 9.90 7.97
CA ARG A 1079 61.55 11.12 8.01
C ARG A 1079 60.93 11.34 6.64
N VAL A 1080 59.60 11.32 6.56
CA VAL A 1080 58.85 11.50 5.32
C VAL A 1080 58.41 12.95 5.21
N ARG A 1081 58.59 13.54 4.02
CA ARG A 1081 58.14 14.89 3.64
C ARG A 1081 57.55 14.81 2.24
N ASP A 1082 56.47 14.05 2.12
CA ASP A 1082 55.79 13.83 0.85
C ASP A 1082 54.35 14.33 1.03
N PRO A 1083 53.92 15.35 0.27
CA PRO A 1083 52.64 16.01 0.50
C PRO A 1083 51.47 15.06 0.29
N TYR A 1084 51.63 13.98 -0.49
CA TYR A 1084 50.54 13.03 -0.75
C TYR A 1084 50.35 11.99 0.34
N PHE A 1085 51.24 11.89 1.34
CA PHE A 1085 51.14 10.89 2.40
C PHE A 1085 50.91 11.52 3.78
N TYR A 1086 50.20 10.78 4.61
CA TYR A 1086 49.82 11.20 5.95
C TYR A 1086 49.83 10.01 6.91
N THR A 1087 50.21 10.21 8.17
CA THR A 1087 50.11 9.14 9.18
C THR A 1087 49.26 9.57 10.35
N ARG A 1088 48.41 8.66 10.83
CA ARG A 1088 47.62 8.87 12.03
C ARG A 1088 47.79 7.71 13.00
N LEU A 1089 47.98 8.04 14.27
CA LEU A 1089 47.98 7.06 15.35
C LEU A 1089 46.53 6.71 15.72
N PHE A 1090 46.23 5.42 15.75
CA PHE A 1090 44.97 4.93 16.31
C PHE A 1090 45.26 4.08 17.54
N ASP A 1091 44.64 4.44 18.66
CA ASP A 1091 44.65 3.66 19.89
C ASP A 1091 43.58 2.58 19.82
N THR A 1092 43.83 1.55 19.00
CA THR A 1092 42.93 0.39 18.94
C THR A 1092 43.09 -0.44 20.21
N PHE A 1093 41.98 -0.91 20.80
CA PHE A 1093 41.86 -1.86 21.93
C PHE A 1093 42.52 -3.25 21.64
N ASN A 1094 43.78 -3.26 21.22
CA ASN A 1094 44.56 -4.44 20.84
C ASN A 1094 45.66 -4.63 21.90
N PRO A 1095 45.86 -5.83 22.48
CA PRO A 1095 46.87 -6.09 23.52
C PRO A 1095 48.33 -5.78 23.13
N SER A 1096 48.58 -5.36 21.89
CA SER A 1096 49.89 -5.06 21.36
C SER A 1096 50.23 -3.55 21.26
N GLY A 1097 49.35 -2.66 21.72
CA GLY A 1097 49.59 -1.20 21.82
C GLY A 1097 49.21 -0.39 20.56
N PRO A 1098 49.25 0.96 20.66
CA PRO A 1098 48.84 1.88 19.60
C PRO A 1098 49.68 1.69 18.32
N THR A 1099 49.03 1.83 17.17
CA THR A 1099 49.60 1.52 15.84
C THR A 1099 49.40 2.70 14.89
N HIS A 1100 50.41 3.03 14.10
CA HIS A 1100 50.36 4.10 13.11
C HIS A 1100 49.77 3.57 11.82
N TYR A 1101 48.84 4.31 11.23
CA TYR A 1101 48.22 4.03 9.95
C TYR A 1101 48.76 5.04 8.94
N LEU A 1102 49.22 4.54 7.79
CA LEU A 1102 49.75 5.33 6.69
C LEU A 1102 48.66 5.49 5.62
N PHE A 1103 48.36 6.73 5.26
CA PHE A 1103 47.37 7.11 4.29
C PHE A 1103 48.00 7.85 3.11
N MET A 1104 47.33 7.79 1.97
CA MET A 1104 47.55 8.69 0.83
C MET A 1104 46.33 9.56 0.63
N LEU A 1105 46.52 10.86 0.43
CA LEU A 1105 45.47 11.86 0.38
C LEU A 1105 45.00 12.14 -1.05
N ASP A 1106 43.69 12.31 -1.21
CA ASP A 1106 43.08 12.94 -2.39
C ASP A 1106 42.95 14.44 -2.11
N TYR A 1107 43.65 15.25 -2.90
CA TYR A 1107 43.63 16.71 -2.81
C TYR A 1107 42.73 17.38 -3.85
N HIS A 1108 42.08 16.62 -4.74
CA HIS A 1108 41.15 17.19 -5.69
C HIS A 1108 39.82 17.53 -5.02
N PRO A 1109 39.23 18.70 -5.33
CA PRO A 1109 37.97 19.14 -4.72
C PRO A 1109 36.88 18.08 -4.87
N VAL A 1110 36.10 17.86 -3.81
CA VAL A 1110 34.94 16.97 -3.81
C VAL A 1110 33.68 17.75 -3.46
N GLN A 1111 32.56 17.43 -4.11
CA GLN A 1111 31.26 18.01 -3.77
C GLN A 1111 30.71 17.38 -2.49
N VAL A 1112 30.23 18.23 -1.57
CA VAL A 1112 29.46 17.85 -0.37
C VAL A 1112 28.19 17.08 -0.78
N GLU A 1113 27.85 16.03 -0.04
CA GLU A 1113 26.79 15.03 -0.33
C GLU A 1113 27.02 14.14 -1.56
N GLY A 1114 28.12 14.33 -2.31
CA GLY A 1114 28.46 13.48 -3.45
C GLY A 1114 28.98 12.10 -3.04
N THR A 1115 28.57 11.05 -3.75
CA THR A 1115 29.06 9.67 -3.57
C THR A 1115 30.05 9.30 -4.67
N TYR A 1116 31.28 8.93 -4.30
CA TYR A 1116 32.37 8.64 -5.20
C TYR A 1116 32.83 7.19 -5.11
N GLN A 1117 33.14 6.60 -6.26
CA GLN A 1117 33.80 5.31 -6.40
C GLN A 1117 35.27 5.54 -6.76
N TYR A 1118 36.19 5.07 -5.91
CA TYR A 1118 37.63 5.15 -6.16
C TYR A 1118 38.16 3.89 -6.84
N LEU A 1119 39.18 4.06 -7.66
CA LEU A 1119 39.90 3.03 -8.40
C LEU A 1119 41.40 3.24 -8.19
N MET A 1120 42.10 2.23 -7.67
CA MET A 1120 43.56 2.22 -7.62
C MET A 1120 44.08 1.51 -8.86
N VAL A 1121 44.83 2.21 -9.70
CA VAL A 1121 45.42 1.68 -10.94
C VAL A 1121 46.89 1.38 -10.68
N LEU A 1122 47.25 0.10 -10.74
CA LEU A 1122 48.62 -0.38 -10.67
C LEU A 1122 49.24 -0.33 -12.06
N PHE A 1123 50.52 0.03 -12.11
CA PHE A 1123 51.30 0.10 -13.34
C PHE A 1123 52.48 -0.86 -13.26
N THR A 1124 52.90 -1.36 -14.41
CA THR A 1124 54.17 -2.09 -14.56
C THR A 1124 55.36 -1.13 -14.40
N ASP A 1125 56.58 -1.66 -14.22
CA ASP A 1125 57.80 -0.86 -14.15
C ASP A 1125 58.04 0.03 -15.38
N ARG A 1126 57.34 -0.23 -16.50
CA ARG A 1126 57.40 0.55 -17.74
C ARG A 1126 56.33 1.64 -17.84
N GLY A 1127 55.46 1.78 -16.84
CA GLY A 1127 54.37 2.75 -16.82
C GLY A 1127 53.12 2.31 -17.59
N GLU A 1128 53.03 1.05 -18.03
CA GLU A 1128 51.78 0.50 -18.60
C GLU A 1128 50.84 0.04 -17.49
N ILE A 1129 49.53 0.22 -17.66
CA ILE A 1129 48.51 -0.27 -16.72
C ILE A 1129 48.61 -1.79 -16.59
N ASP A 1130 48.87 -2.26 -15.36
CA ASP A 1130 48.90 -3.69 -15.02
C ASP A 1130 47.53 -4.18 -14.53
N THR A 1131 46.96 -3.49 -13.55
CA THR A 1131 45.71 -3.94 -12.89
C THR A 1131 44.94 -2.76 -12.31
N VAL A 1132 43.62 -2.72 -12.50
CA VAL A 1132 42.71 -1.76 -11.86
C VAL A 1132 41.99 -2.42 -10.69
N VAL A 1133 42.07 -1.80 -9.52
CA VAL A 1133 41.53 -2.30 -8.26
C VAL A 1133 40.42 -1.35 -7.79
N PRO A 1134 39.13 -1.73 -7.89
CA PRO A 1134 38.05 -0.89 -7.38
C PRO A 1134 38.04 -0.91 -5.85
N LEU A 1135 37.99 0.26 -5.22
CA LEU A 1135 37.96 0.42 -3.76
C LEU A 1135 36.51 0.56 -3.26
N ASN A 1136 36.31 0.94 -1.99
CA ASN A 1136 34.97 1.24 -1.46
C ASN A 1136 34.45 2.62 -1.94
N GLN A 1137 33.13 2.81 -1.86
CA GLN A 1137 32.50 4.10 -2.09
C GLN A 1137 32.59 4.98 -0.84
N ILE A 1138 32.75 6.28 -1.06
CA ILE A 1138 32.69 7.30 -0.01
C ILE A 1138 31.67 8.35 -0.39
N THR A 1139 30.76 8.65 0.55
CA THR A 1139 29.92 9.85 0.49
C THR A 1139 30.56 10.94 1.32
N ILE A 1140 30.79 12.11 0.70
CA ILE A 1140 31.31 13.29 1.40
C ILE A 1140 30.17 13.87 2.23
N GLN A 1141 30.31 13.87 3.55
CA GLN A 1141 29.28 14.37 4.48
C GLN A 1141 29.45 15.85 4.80
#